data_AF-A0A7Y0Q850-F1
#
_entry.id   AF-A0A7Y0Q850-F1
#
_cell.length_a   1.000
_cell.length_b   1.000
_cell.length_c   1.000
_cell.angle_alpha   90.00
_cell.angle_beta   90.00
_cell.angle_gamma   90.00
#
_symmetry.space_group_name_H-M   'P 1'
#
loop_
_entity.id
_entity.type
_entity.pdbx_description
1 polymer ?
#
loop_
_entity_poly.entity_id
_entity_poly.type
_entity_poly.pdbx_seq_one_letter_code
_entity_poly.pdbx_strand_id
1 'polypeptide(L)'
;MSYPRPIKAIFSIFCVITLVAVTGCSQPEKKQEPSVKKQESSQENFRLIFGGTDVGGLVVNHNGSNINIDYSFSNNGRGASSKETLQLSNIGLPIDWRITGKTVFGNEVDEQFYLKDNTAHWKSSSESGYKPFDDNALYIAQNASPYALYLYANALLKNQGKPLATLPSGEVSIAQVDSVVLKDVNGKAIAATIYAINGIELDPSYIALDESQQMLGYLSPRAVIIREGLEENNKTLSNLAANLNASRFEKIAKKATHQYNKPVRINNVKIFDPVSMQLTAAQSVLIKENMIIAIEPLVKSPVRGEVLIDGNGGTLIPGLYEMHGHMSDNDALLNVIAGVTSVRDMGNEIEILDALVDKIEHKQIIGPRITKSGFIEGKSEFSNATGELASTEQEAVDLVNMYGEKGGYFQIKIYSSVNGDWVPAMAKAAQEHGMRITGHIPAFSTVDEMIAAGYNEITHINQGMLSWVLNREEDTRTLYRITGMKRFVDLDLNDEKVQHTLNTMAEKNIAVDPTMVIHEFGLTARNGETRIGTKDYIDNMPVGVQRQAKVALLNVADEAEDKAYKKAFDKIIETLALMHKKGIFLVPGTDLGGAFELHRELELFTKIGMSNAEALRRGSYDMAQYLGYGEKLGSIEVGKLADFFLVPGNPIADLRAIKTVSMVSKDGVIYFPSEIYPEFGIKPFTPSPVVMASN
;
A
#
# COMPACT_ATOMS: atom_id res chain seq x y z
N MET A 1 -63.62 -7.09 56.99
CA MET A 1 -62.57 -7.77 57.77
C MET A 1 -61.31 -6.90 57.71
N SER A 2 -60.59 -6.53 58.77
CA SER A 2 -60.93 -6.37 60.20
C SER A 2 -59.96 -5.33 60.80
N TYR A 3 -60.40 -4.59 61.82
CA TYR A 3 -59.61 -3.68 62.69
C TYR A 3 -58.63 -4.47 63.61
N PRO A 4 -57.75 -3.86 64.46
CA PRO A 4 -57.54 -2.42 64.80
C PRO A 4 -56.06 -1.93 64.94
N ARG A 5 -55.90 -0.64 65.34
CA ARG A 5 -54.73 0.01 66.04
C ARG A 5 -54.60 -0.51 67.53
N PRO A 6 -53.79 0.00 68.51
CA PRO A 6 -53.09 1.32 68.62
C PRO A 6 -51.82 1.50 69.56
N ILE A 7 -51.30 2.77 69.63
CA ILE A 7 -50.59 3.44 70.77
C ILE A 7 -49.14 2.96 71.12
N LYS A 8 -48.09 3.76 71.46
CA LYS A 8 -47.84 4.93 72.35
C LYS A 8 -46.61 5.75 71.80
N ALA A 9 -46.56 7.10 71.81
CA ALA A 9 -46.01 8.02 72.84
C ALA A 9 -44.47 7.92 73.10
N ILE A 10 -43.65 8.94 73.44
CA ILE A 10 -43.73 10.43 73.63
C ILE A 10 -42.25 10.93 73.71
N PHE A 11 -41.92 12.18 73.31
CA PHE A 11 -41.12 13.16 74.09
C PHE A 11 -40.92 14.50 73.35
N SER A 12 -40.79 15.60 74.11
CA SER A 12 -40.67 16.98 73.64
C SER A 12 -39.62 17.75 74.46
N ILE A 13 -39.11 18.88 73.93
CA ILE A 13 -38.59 20.11 74.60
C ILE A 13 -38.11 21.04 73.45
N PHE A 14 -38.60 22.26 73.17
CA PHE A 14 -38.83 23.54 73.89
C PHE A 14 -37.64 24.49 74.06
N CYS A 15 -37.96 25.81 74.01
CA CYS A 15 -37.13 27.03 74.17
C CYS A 15 -36.28 27.46 72.94
N VAL A 16 -36.15 28.75 72.58
CA VAL A 16 -36.86 29.99 73.00
C VAL A 16 -36.82 31.08 71.87
N ILE A 17 -37.42 32.26 72.09
CA ILE A 17 -37.48 33.43 71.17
C ILE A 17 -36.64 34.60 71.72
N THR A 18 -35.87 35.31 70.86
CA THR A 18 -35.77 36.79 70.92
C THR A 18 -35.29 37.41 69.60
N LEU A 19 -35.79 38.62 69.32
CA LEU A 19 -35.64 39.32 68.03
C LEU A 19 -35.51 40.83 68.28
N VAL A 20 -34.46 41.47 67.76
CA VAL A 20 -34.36 42.93 67.58
C VAL A 20 -33.64 43.22 66.26
N ALA A 21 -34.15 44.19 65.50
CA ALA A 21 -33.78 44.44 64.11
C ALA A 21 -32.84 45.65 63.93
N VAL A 22 -32.14 45.68 62.80
CA VAL A 22 -31.71 46.93 62.13
C VAL A 22 -32.08 46.84 60.64
N THR A 23 -32.51 47.95 60.07
CA THR A 23 -33.22 48.08 58.78
C THR A 23 -32.31 48.20 57.55
N GLY A 24 -32.76 47.65 56.41
CA GLY A 24 -32.25 47.97 55.08
C GLY A 24 -33.18 47.45 53.97
N CYS A 25 -33.69 48.33 53.11
CA CYS A 25 -34.69 47.99 52.09
C CYS A 25 -34.11 47.57 50.73
N SER A 26 -34.89 46.75 50.02
CA SER A 26 -34.93 46.49 48.56
C SER A 26 -34.00 45.36 48.04
N GLN A 27 -34.37 44.51 47.06
CA GLN A 27 -35.47 44.45 46.07
C GLN A 27 -36.05 43.00 45.96
N PRO A 28 -37.19 42.74 45.27
CA PRO A 28 -37.73 41.38 45.13
C PRO A 28 -36.90 40.50 44.18
N GLU A 29 -36.62 39.26 44.60
CA GLU A 29 -35.91 38.26 43.79
C GLU A 29 -36.73 37.82 42.55
N LYS A 30 -36.10 37.88 41.38
CA LYS A 30 -36.59 37.19 40.18
C LYS A 30 -36.30 35.70 40.31
N LYS A 31 -37.31 34.86 40.04
CA LYS A 31 -37.09 33.43 39.78
C LYS A 31 -36.10 33.26 38.64
N GLN A 32 -34.98 32.59 38.90
CA GLN A 32 -34.11 32.09 37.84
C GLN A 32 -34.73 30.84 37.23
N GLU A 33 -34.95 30.85 35.92
CA GLU A 33 -35.10 29.61 35.14
C GLU A 33 -33.75 28.88 35.09
N PRO A 34 -33.73 27.55 34.93
CA PRO A 34 -32.48 26.81 34.80
C PRO A 34 -31.71 27.28 33.58
N SER A 35 -30.50 27.78 33.77
CA SER A 35 -29.64 28.17 32.65
C SER A 35 -29.22 26.93 31.86
N VAL A 36 -29.80 26.77 30.67
CA VAL A 36 -29.24 25.87 29.65
C VAL A 36 -27.83 26.40 29.35
N LYS A 37 -26.81 25.67 29.82
CA LYS A 37 -25.43 25.94 29.39
C LYS A 37 -25.40 25.79 27.87
N LYS A 38 -25.16 26.89 27.15
CA LYS A 38 -24.68 26.80 25.76
C LYS A 38 -23.45 25.90 25.79
N GLN A 39 -23.48 24.78 25.06
CA GLN A 39 -22.24 24.13 24.67
C GLN A 39 -21.48 25.13 23.80
N GLU A 40 -20.30 25.53 24.24
CA GLU A 40 -19.44 26.42 23.48
C GLU A 40 -18.93 25.66 22.25
N SER A 41 -19.01 26.30 21.09
CA SER A 41 -18.41 25.76 19.86
C SER A 41 -16.90 25.89 19.94
N SER A 42 -16.17 24.78 19.77
CA SER A 42 -14.71 24.76 19.70
C SER A 42 -14.23 24.39 18.30
N GLN A 43 -13.05 24.89 17.94
CA GLN A 43 -12.39 24.58 16.68
C GLN A 43 -11.01 23.98 16.96
N GLU A 44 -10.65 22.92 16.23
CA GLU A 44 -9.32 22.33 16.22
C GLU A 44 -8.75 22.40 14.80
N ASN A 45 -7.47 22.73 14.66
CA ASN A 45 -6.78 22.79 13.37
C ASN A 45 -5.61 21.80 13.38
N PHE A 46 -5.34 21.19 12.23
CA PHE A 46 -4.24 20.25 12.03
C PHE A 46 -3.55 20.53 10.69
N ARG A 47 -2.22 20.43 10.65
CA ARG A 47 -1.39 20.49 9.45
C ARG A 47 -1.04 19.08 8.97
N LEU A 48 -0.99 18.86 7.65
CA LEU A 48 -0.46 17.64 7.04
C LEU A 48 0.93 17.93 6.49
N ILE A 49 1.93 17.27 7.06
CA ILE A 49 3.33 17.40 6.67
C ILE A 49 3.75 16.10 5.96
N PHE A 50 4.09 16.18 4.68
CA PHE A 50 4.52 15.08 3.83
C PHE A 50 5.97 15.31 3.41
N GLY A 51 6.87 14.34 3.67
CA GLY A 51 8.31 14.51 3.38
C GLY A 51 8.95 15.75 4.03
N GLY A 52 8.39 16.24 5.14
CA GLY A 52 8.81 17.47 5.81
C GLY A 52 8.25 18.78 5.22
N THR A 53 7.45 18.71 4.15
CA THR A 53 6.77 19.87 3.56
C THR A 53 5.30 19.90 3.97
N ASP A 54 4.78 21.06 4.35
CA ASP A 54 3.36 21.25 4.60
C ASP A 54 2.59 21.26 3.26
N VAL A 55 1.66 20.32 3.11
CA VAL A 55 0.89 20.09 1.87
C VAL A 55 -0.61 20.30 2.08
N GLY A 56 -1.06 20.68 3.27
CA GLY A 56 -2.49 20.80 3.59
C GLY A 56 -2.82 20.60 5.07
N GLY A 57 -4.02 20.13 5.36
CA GLY A 57 -4.49 19.95 6.73
C GLY A 57 -5.98 19.70 6.85
N LEU A 58 -6.49 19.74 8.08
CA LEU A 58 -7.93 19.74 8.36
C LEU A 58 -8.31 20.72 9.45
N VAL A 59 -9.53 21.23 9.36
CA VAL A 59 -10.21 22.07 10.35
C VAL A 59 -11.43 21.32 10.87
N VAL A 60 -11.54 21.19 12.18
CA VAL A 60 -12.60 20.46 12.87
C VAL A 60 -13.39 21.43 13.73
N ASN A 61 -14.71 21.52 13.52
CA ASN A 61 -15.61 22.42 14.22
C ASN A 61 -16.64 21.62 15.03
N HIS A 62 -16.57 21.72 16.35
CA HIS A 62 -17.48 21.05 17.28
C HIS A 62 -18.66 21.95 17.66
N ASN A 63 -19.87 21.39 17.67
CA ASN A 63 -21.09 22.02 18.14
C ASN A 63 -21.95 20.98 18.89
N GLY A 64 -21.60 20.77 20.16
CA GLY A 64 -22.21 19.73 21.00
C GLY A 64 -21.85 18.33 20.52
N SER A 65 -22.86 17.53 20.16
CA SER A 65 -22.67 16.20 19.57
C SER A 65 -22.34 16.23 18.07
N ASN A 66 -22.40 17.40 17.43
CA ASN A 66 -22.20 17.54 15.98
C ASN A 66 -20.77 18.02 15.70
N ILE A 67 -20.13 17.45 14.69
CA ILE A 67 -18.79 17.84 14.24
C ILE A 67 -18.84 18.07 12.73
N ASN A 68 -18.23 19.18 12.29
CA ASN A 68 -17.99 19.44 10.87
C ASN A 68 -16.49 19.44 10.60
N ILE A 69 -16.05 18.80 9.52
CA ILE A 69 -14.63 18.69 9.17
C ILE A 69 -14.43 19.15 7.73
N ASP A 70 -13.49 20.08 7.52
CA ASP A 70 -12.97 20.44 6.22
C ASP A 70 -11.53 19.92 6.13
N TYR A 71 -11.27 18.95 5.24
CA TYR A 71 -9.95 18.36 4.99
C TYR A 71 -9.52 18.59 3.55
N SER A 72 -8.26 18.95 3.33
CA SER A 72 -7.67 19.02 2.00
C SER A 72 -6.15 18.95 2.02
N PHE A 73 -5.56 18.43 0.96
CA PHE A 73 -4.13 18.57 0.68
C PHE A 73 -3.85 18.59 -0.81
N SER A 74 -2.67 19.08 -1.19
CA SER A 74 -2.15 19.02 -2.55
C SER A 74 -0.64 18.78 -2.53
N ASN A 75 -0.18 17.73 -3.19
CA ASN A 75 1.23 17.42 -3.40
C ASN A 75 1.45 17.03 -4.88
N ASN A 76 2.51 17.54 -5.50
CA ASN A 76 2.84 17.30 -6.92
C ASN A 76 1.62 17.41 -7.88
N GLY A 77 0.90 18.54 -7.78
CA GLY A 77 -0.27 18.83 -8.63
C GLY A 77 -1.49 17.90 -8.44
N ARG A 78 -1.54 17.09 -7.38
CA ARG A 78 -2.60 16.11 -7.08
C ARG A 78 -2.98 16.17 -5.60
N GLY A 79 -4.21 15.80 -5.25
CA GLY A 79 -4.66 15.99 -3.87
C GLY A 79 -6.07 15.52 -3.62
N ALA A 80 -6.37 15.16 -2.37
CA ALA A 80 -7.71 14.83 -1.92
C ALA A 80 -8.33 16.00 -1.15
N SER A 81 -9.66 16.04 -1.11
CA SER A 81 -10.40 16.90 -0.19
C SER A 81 -11.70 16.25 0.24
N SER A 82 -12.11 16.50 1.49
CA SER A 82 -13.42 16.10 2.01
C SER A 82 -14.05 17.22 2.83
N LYS A 83 -15.38 17.27 2.78
CA LYS A 83 -16.25 17.98 3.71
C LYS A 83 -17.09 16.94 4.42
N GLU A 84 -17.10 16.99 5.74
CA GLU A 84 -17.77 16.02 6.57
C GLU A 84 -18.69 16.70 7.57
N THR A 85 -19.86 16.11 7.79
CA THR A 85 -20.77 16.49 8.87
C THR A 85 -21.18 15.22 9.58
N LEU A 86 -20.93 15.11 10.88
CA LEU A 86 -21.29 13.92 11.65
C LEU A 86 -21.94 14.27 12.99
N GLN A 87 -22.78 13.36 13.47
CA GLN A 87 -23.35 13.38 14.82
C GLN A 87 -22.83 12.17 15.60
N LEU A 88 -22.39 12.41 16.83
CA LEU A 88 -21.97 11.37 17.78
C LEU A 88 -23.09 11.00 18.75
N SER A 89 -23.14 9.72 19.11
CA SER A 89 -23.88 9.21 20.27
C SER A 89 -23.27 9.68 21.60
N ASN A 90 -23.99 9.47 22.71
CA ASN A 90 -23.49 9.72 24.07
C ASN A 90 -22.20 8.95 24.40
N ILE A 91 -21.97 7.78 23.77
CA ILE A 91 -20.73 7.00 23.93
C ILE A 91 -19.65 7.37 22.90
N GLY A 92 -19.92 8.28 21.96
CA GLY A 92 -18.94 8.79 20.99
C GLY A 92 -18.80 7.97 19.71
N LEU A 93 -19.68 6.99 19.47
CA LEU A 93 -19.81 6.37 18.15
C LEU A 93 -20.52 7.34 17.18
N PRO A 94 -20.11 7.44 15.90
CA PRO A 94 -20.90 8.07 14.86
C PRO A 94 -22.30 7.44 14.77
N ILE A 95 -23.33 8.26 14.66
CA ILE A 95 -24.74 7.84 14.46
C ILE A 95 -25.39 8.49 13.23
N ASP A 96 -24.80 9.57 12.74
CA ASP A 96 -25.01 10.14 11.41
C ASP A 96 -23.64 10.64 10.92
N TRP A 97 -23.30 10.43 9.66
CA TRP A 97 -22.05 10.90 9.04
C TRP A 97 -22.25 11.05 7.54
N ARG A 98 -22.09 12.28 7.04
CA ARG A 98 -22.03 12.61 5.62
C ARG A 98 -20.59 12.98 5.27
N ILE A 99 -20.09 12.47 4.16
CA ILE A 99 -18.76 12.77 3.62
C ILE A 99 -18.94 13.08 2.13
N THR A 100 -18.46 14.24 1.68
CA THR A 100 -18.45 14.63 0.27
C THR A 100 -17.11 15.19 -0.14
N GLY A 101 -16.64 14.96 -1.37
CA GLY A 101 -15.30 15.40 -1.76
C GLY A 101 -14.73 14.72 -3.00
N LYS A 102 -13.40 14.62 -3.05
CA LYS A 102 -12.65 13.97 -4.13
C LYS A 102 -11.41 13.23 -3.60
N THR A 103 -11.11 12.07 -4.18
CA THR A 103 -9.87 11.33 -3.96
C THR A 103 -8.68 12.00 -4.66
N VAL A 104 -7.45 11.53 -4.39
CA VAL A 104 -6.19 12.05 -4.95
C VAL A 104 -6.17 12.12 -6.48
N PHE A 105 -6.84 11.18 -7.15
CA PHE A 105 -6.94 11.08 -8.61
C PHE A 105 -8.27 11.63 -9.15
N GLY A 106 -9.03 12.33 -8.31
CA GLY A 106 -10.19 13.13 -8.68
C GLY A 106 -11.55 12.42 -8.61
N ASN A 107 -11.59 11.10 -8.37
CA ASN A 107 -12.85 10.35 -8.22
C ASN A 107 -13.74 10.97 -7.14
N GLU A 108 -15.04 11.03 -7.39
CA GLU A 108 -16.01 11.65 -6.49
C GLU A 108 -16.22 10.81 -5.22
N VAL A 109 -16.24 11.51 -4.09
CA VAL A 109 -16.63 10.97 -2.79
C VAL A 109 -18.05 11.44 -2.48
N ASP A 110 -18.97 10.48 -2.40
CA ASP A 110 -20.33 10.63 -1.87
C ASP A 110 -20.57 9.45 -0.92
N GLU A 111 -20.37 9.68 0.38
CA GLU A 111 -20.57 8.67 1.42
C GLU A 111 -21.54 9.20 2.49
N GLN A 112 -22.36 8.30 3.02
CA GLN A 112 -23.34 8.57 4.06
C GLN A 112 -23.49 7.33 4.95
N PHE A 113 -23.52 7.54 6.25
CA PHE A 113 -23.93 6.58 7.26
C PHE A 113 -24.98 7.24 8.17
N TYR A 114 -26.00 6.49 8.58
CA TYR A 114 -26.97 6.96 9.58
C TYR A 114 -27.68 5.81 10.29
N LEU A 115 -28.11 6.06 11.53
CA LEU A 115 -29.00 5.16 12.27
C LEU A 115 -30.46 5.58 12.09
N LYS A 116 -31.33 4.60 11.84
CA LYS A 116 -32.78 4.79 11.82
C LYS A 116 -33.45 3.53 12.37
N ASP A 117 -34.38 3.69 13.32
CA ASP A 117 -35.19 2.60 13.87
C ASP A 117 -34.35 1.37 14.33
N ASN A 118 -33.25 1.64 15.05
CA ASN A 118 -32.23 0.67 15.47
C ASN A 118 -31.58 -0.16 14.33
N THR A 119 -31.59 0.39 13.11
CA THR A 119 -30.94 -0.15 11.92
C THR A 119 -29.89 0.84 11.46
N ALA A 120 -28.67 0.37 11.25
CA ALA A 120 -27.61 1.14 10.63
C ALA A 120 -27.74 1.06 9.11
N HIS A 121 -27.67 2.20 8.43
CA HIS A 121 -27.71 2.33 6.98
C HIS A 121 -26.43 3.00 6.49
N TRP A 122 -25.90 2.56 5.35
CA TRP A 122 -24.78 3.22 4.70
C TRP A 122 -24.90 3.21 3.17
N LYS A 123 -24.25 4.19 2.56
CA LYS A 123 -24.00 4.31 1.12
C LYS A 123 -22.62 4.95 0.95
N SER A 124 -21.83 4.43 0.02
CA SER A 124 -20.48 4.93 -0.30
C SER A 124 -20.19 4.64 -1.78
N SER A 125 -19.06 5.11 -2.29
CA SER A 125 -18.62 4.81 -3.66
C SER A 125 -18.40 3.31 -3.92
N SER A 126 -18.21 2.49 -2.88
CA SER A 126 -18.04 1.03 -3.01
C SER A 126 -19.30 0.18 -2.86
N GLU A 127 -20.28 0.62 -2.07
CA GLU A 127 -21.46 -0.17 -1.72
C GLU A 127 -22.53 0.65 -0.99
N SER A 128 -23.74 0.09 -0.93
CA SER A 128 -24.78 0.52 0.00
C SER A 128 -25.34 -0.69 0.74
N GLY A 129 -25.83 -0.49 1.96
CA GLY A 129 -26.31 -1.59 2.79
C GLY A 129 -27.02 -1.11 4.04
N TYR A 130 -27.56 -2.08 4.77
CA TYR A 130 -28.13 -1.88 6.08
C TYR A 130 -27.98 -3.13 6.94
N LYS A 131 -27.88 -2.97 8.26
CA LYS A 131 -27.84 -4.05 9.25
C LYS A 131 -28.53 -3.60 10.55
N PRO A 132 -29.11 -4.51 11.34
CA PRO A 132 -29.47 -4.21 12.73
C PRO A 132 -28.27 -3.60 13.46
N PHE A 133 -28.48 -2.52 14.20
CA PHE A 133 -27.42 -1.89 14.97
C PHE A 133 -27.28 -2.59 16.31
N ASP A 134 -26.13 -3.21 16.54
CA ASP A 134 -25.60 -3.43 17.89
C ASP A 134 -25.15 -2.06 18.39
N ASP A 135 -25.57 -1.64 19.59
CA ASP A 135 -25.27 -0.33 20.18
C ASP A 135 -23.75 -0.05 20.30
N ASN A 136 -22.89 -1.05 20.09
CA ASN A 136 -21.44 -0.95 20.13
C ASN A 136 -20.77 -1.02 18.74
N ALA A 137 -21.51 -1.26 17.65
CA ALA A 137 -20.92 -1.44 16.32
C ALA A 137 -20.33 -0.13 15.77
N LEU A 138 -19.10 -0.18 15.26
CA LEU A 138 -18.40 0.99 14.74
C LEU A 138 -18.49 1.05 13.21
N TYR A 139 -18.98 2.17 12.66
CA TYR A 139 -18.91 2.41 11.21
C TYR A 139 -17.50 2.83 10.80
N ILE A 140 -16.88 2.02 9.94
CA ILE A 140 -15.66 2.38 9.24
C ILE A 140 -16.05 3.15 7.99
N ALA A 141 -15.61 4.39 7.87
CA ALA A 141 -15.84 5.22 6.69
C ALA A 141 -14.79 4.91 5.62
N GLN A 142 -15.17 5.00 4.34
CA GLN A 142 -14.28 4.68 3.22
C GLN A 142 -13.35 5.83 2.87
N ASN A 143 -13.87 7.06 2.86
CA ASN A 143 -13.15 8.25 2.39
C ASN A 143 -13.16 9.38 3.42
N ALA A 144 -13.24 9.04 4.71
CA ALA A 144 -13.12 10.03 5.78
C ALA A 144 -11.69 10.58 5.89
N SER A 145 -11.59 11.81 6.39
CA SER A 145 -10.34 12.40 6.82
C SER A 145 -9.70 11.59 7.96
N PRO A 146 -8.39 11.72 8.20
CA PRO A 146 -7.71 10.98 9.26
C PRO A 146 -8.18 11.26 10.70
N TYR A 147 -9.07 12.25 10.91
CA TYR A 147 -9.80 12.41 12.19
C TYR A 147 -10.72 11.21 12.49
N ALA A 148 -11.09 10.40 11.48
CA ALA A 148 -11.78 9.13 11.69
C ALA A 148 -11.06 8.22 12.69
N LEU A 149 -9.71 8.15 12.63
CA LEU A 149 -8.91 7.36 13.56
C LEU A 149 -9.04 7.83 15.01
N TYR A 150 -9.25 9.13 15.24
CA TYR A 150 -9.53 9.68 16.56
C TYR A 150 -10.90 9.25 17.09
N LEU A 151 -11.93 9.28 16.24
CA LEU A 151 -13.26 8.76 16.59
C LEU A 151 -13.19 7.27 16.96
N TYR A 152 -12.43 6.49 16.19
CA TYR A 152 -12.25 5.05 16.40
C TYR A 152 -11.46 4.76 17.68
N ALA A 153 -10.38 5.51 17.95
CA ALA A 153 -9.63 5.41 19.19
C ALA A 153 -10.51 5.69 20.41
N ASN A 154 -11.26 6.79 20.40
CA ASN A 154 -12.15 7.16 21.49
C ASN A 154 -13.26 6.15 21.73
N ALA A 155 -13.85 5.57 20.68
CA ALA A 155 -14.83 4.50 20.81
C ALA A 155 -14.21 3.26 21.50
N LEU A 156 -13.04 2.81 21.03
CA LEU A 156 -12.35 1.64 21.57
C LEU A 156 -11.88 1.85 23.02
N LEU A 157 -11.34 3.03 23.35
CA LEU A 157 -10.91 3.36 24.72
C LEU A 157 -12.08 3.44 25.70
N LYS A 158 -13.23 3.99 25.28
CA LYS A 158 -14.47 3.96 26.08
C LYS A 158 -15.01 2.54 26.27
N ASN A 159 -14.82 1.66 25.29
CA ASN A 159 -15.06 0.22 25.43
C ASN A 159 -13.92 -0.53 26.18
N GLN A 160 -13.14 0.17 27.01
CA GLN A 160 -12.06 -0.42 27.83
C GLN A 160 -10.98 -1.13 27.01
N GLY A 161 -10.75 -0.71 25.76
CA GLY A 161 -9.80 -1.32 24.82
C GLY A 161 -10.26 -2.66 24.24
N LYS A 162 -11.47 -3.15 24.56
CA LYS A 162 -12.01 -4.37 23.96
C LYS A 162 -12.32 -4.13 22.47
N PRO A 163 -12.06 -5.11 21.59
CA PRO A 163 -12.38 -4.98 20.18
C PRO A 163 -13.85 -4.63 19.92
N LEU A 164 -14.10 -3.93 18.82
CA LEU A 164 -15.45 -3.55 18.37
C LEU A 164 -15.72 -4.16 17.00
N ALA A 165 -16.87 -4.81 16.86
CA ALA A 165 -17.38 -5.24 15.57
C ALA A 165 -17.62 -4.03 14.65
N THR A 166 -17.26 -4.15 13.37
CA THR A 166 -17.36 -3.04 12.41
C THR A 166 -18.46 -3.23 11.37
N LEU A 167 -19.00 -2.09 10.94
CA LEU A 167 -19.87 -1.97 9.78
C LEU A 167 -19.02 -1.48 8.59
N PRO A 168 -19.14 -2.09 7.40
CA PRO A 168 -20.08 -3.15 7.02
C PRO A 168 -19.75 -4.55 7.57
N SER A 169 -18.49 -4.83 7.87
CA SER A 169 -17.98 -6.11 8.40
C SER A 169 -16.62 -5.92 9.09
N GLY A 170 -16.16 -6.95 9.79
CA GLY A 170 -14.84 -6.98 10.45
C GLY A 170 -14.90 -6.72 11.95
N GLU A 171 -13.73 -6.50 12.52
CA GLU A 171 -13.50 -6.11 13.92
C GLU A 171 -12.29 -5.18 13.95
N VAL A 172 -12.30 -4.18 14.84
CA VAL A 172 -11.13 -3.32 15.10
C VAL A 172 -10.71 -3.37 16.56
N SER A 173 -9.41 -3.23 16.80
CA SER A 173 -8.82 -3.24 18.14
C SER A 173 -7.79 -2.13 18.30
N ILE A 174 -7.60 -1.68 19.54
CA ILE A 174 -6.59 -0.67 19.91
C ILE A 174 -5.57 -1.26 20.88
N ALA A 175 -4.31 -0.88 20.75
CA ALA A 175 -3.26 -1.15 21.72
C ALA A 175 -2.46 0.12 21.99
N GLN A 176 -2.14 0.41 23.26
CA GLN A 176 -1.09 1.38 23.58
C GLN A 176 0.25 0.76 23.18
N VAL A 177 1.05 1.49 22.40
CA VAL A 177 2.33 1.00 21.87
C VAL A 177 3.55 1.81 22.32
N ASP A 178 3.37 3.10 22.61
CA ASP A 178 4.46 3.95 23.11
C ASP A 178 3.93 5.20 23.84
N SER A 179 4.84 6.07 24.30
CA SER A 179 4.56 7.43 24.79
C SER A 179 5.70 8.38 24.43
N VAL A 180 5.38 9.63 24.13
CA VAL A 180 6.35 10.66 23.74
C VAL A 180 6.00 12.01 24.36
N VAL A 181 6.98 12.89 24.57
CA VAL A 181 6.75 14.26 25.01
C VAL A 181 6.94 15.18 23.81
N LEU A 182 5.87 15.88 23.43
CA LEU A 182 5.87 16.90 22.39
C LEU A 182 6.07 18.29 23.00
N LYS A 183 6.42 19.28 22.17
CA LYS A 183 6.54 20.68 22.58
C LYS A 183 5.61 21.57 21.76
N ASP A 184 4.93 22.51 22.41
CA ASP A 184 4.24 23.60 21.70
C ASP A 184 5.20 24.73 21.28
N VAL A 185 4.67 25.70 20.51
CA VAL A 185 5.39 26.92 20.10
C VAL A 185 6.01 27.75 21.22
N ASN A 186 5.61 27.53 22.48
CA ASN A 186 6.17 28.19 23.67
C ASN A 186 7.20 27.30 24.40
N GLY A 187 7.51 26.12 23.85
CA GLY A 187 8.38 25.12 24.46
C GLY A 187 7.73 24.34 25.60
N LYS A 188 6.41 24.46 25.82
CA LYS A 188 5.70 23.73 26.87
C LYS A 188 5.61 22.25 26.50
N ALA A 189 6.00 21.39 27.43
CA ALA A 189 5.87 19.94 27.28
C ALA A 189 4.39 19.50 27.28
N ILE A 190 4.04 18.61 26.36
CA ILE A 190 2.76 17.92 26.27
C ILE A 190 3.05 16.41 26.23
N ALA A 191 2.55 15.67 27.21
CA ALA A 191 2.64 14.22 27.21
C ALA A 191 1.65 13.64 26.19
N ALA A 192 2.13 12.73 25.34
CA ALA A 192 1.36 12.06 24.31
C ALA A 192 1.48 10.53 24.49
N THR A 193 0.35 9.84 24.51
CA THR A 193 0.28 8.38 24.45
C THR A 193 0.05 7.95 23.00
N ILE A 194 0.84 6.99 22.51
CA ILE A 194 0.71 6.47 21.15
C ILE A 194 -0.07 5.17 21.16
N TYR A 195 -1.10 5.12 20.32
CA TYR A 195 -1.93 3.95 20.12
C TYR A 195 -1.83 3.43 18.68
N ALA A 196 -1.88 2.12 18.53
CA ALA A 196 -2.03 1.42 17.25
C ALA A 196 -3.47 0.90 17.11
N ILE A 197 -4.13 1.24 16.01
CA ILE A 197 -5.45 0.75 15.62
C ILE A 197 -5.28 -0.31 14.53
N ASN A 198 -5.89 -1.48 14.70
CA ASN A 198 -5.72 -2.65 13.85
C ASN A 198 -7.08 -3.11 13.28
N GLY A 199 -7.06 -3.82 12.15
CA GLY A 199 -8.25 -4.48 11.56
C GLY A 199 -8.95 -3.73 10.43
N ILE A 200 -8.58 -2.47 10.17
CA ILE A 200 -9.10 -1.67 9.05
C ILE A 200 -8.34 -2.00 7.77
N GLU A 201 -7.04 -1.72 7.76
CA GLU A 201 -6.10 -1.97 6.65
C GLU A 201 -5.12 -3.10 6.98
N LEU A 202 -4.20 -3.40 6.04
CA LEU A 202 -3.14 -4.40 6.23
C LEU A 202 -2.16 -4.05 7.38
N ASP A 203 -1.99 -2.75 7.65
CA ASP A 203 -1.03 -2.23 8.62
C ASP A 203 -1.73 -1.42 9.72
N PRO A 204 -1.16 -1.40 10.95
CA PRO A 204 -1.68 -0.59 12.03
C PRO A 204 -1.60 0.90 11.70
N SER A 205 -2.67 1.64 12.01
CA SER A 205 -2.67 3.10 11.99
C SER A 205 -2.29 3.65 13.36
N TYR A 206 -1.33 4.58 13.43
CA TYR A 206 -0.86 5.16 14.69
C TYR A 206 -1.46 6.54 14.97
N ILE A 207 -1.90 6.75 16.21
CA ILE A 207 -2.44 8.03 16.70
C ILE A 207 -1.82 8.44 18.03
N ALA A 208 -1.47 9.72 18.16
CA ALA A 208 -1.02 10.35 19.39
C ALA A 208 -2.21 11.06 20.07
N LEU A 209 -2.47 10.70 21.33
CA LEU A 209 -3.49 11.34 22.17
C LEU A 209 -2.84 11.98 23.41
N ASP A 210 -3.34 13.12 23.87
CA ASP A 210 -2.90 13.73 25.13
C ASP A 210 -3.53 13.05 26.38
N GLU A 211 -3.17 13.54 27.57
CA GLU A 211 -3.73 13.07 28.86
C GLU A 211 -5.26 13.25 28.97
N SER A 212 -5.84 14.18 28.20
CA SER A 212 -7.29 14.41 28.09
C SER A 212 -7.93 13.63 26.93
N GLN A 213 -7.20 12.66 26.36
CA GLN A 213 -7.59 11.87 25.19
C GLN A 213 -7.99 12.74 23.99
N GLN A 214 -7.31 13.87 23.75
CA GLN A 214 -7.50 14.70 22.55
C GLN A 214 -6.43 14.38 21.50
N MET A 215 -6.79 14.44 20.20
CA MET A 215 -5.87 14.11 19.12
C MET A 215 -4.72 15.12 19.01
N LEU A 216 -3.48 14.67 19.21
CA LEU A 216 -2.28 15.46 18.94
C LEU A 216 -1.78 15.23 17.50
N GLY A 217 -1.98 14.03 16.95
CA GLY A 217 -1.67 13.75 15.55
C GLY A 217 -1.86 12.30 15.12
N TYR A 218 -1.87 12.08 13.81
CA TYR A 218 -1.73 10.77 13.15
C TYR A 218 -0.29 10.64 12.62
N LEU A 219 0.33 9.48 12.81
CA LEU A 219 1.74 9.26 12.56
C LEU A 219 1.94 8.18 11.48
N SER A 220 2.72 8.50 10.45
CA SER A 220 3.33 7.51 9.56
C SER A 220 4.77 7.93 9.22
N PRO A 221 5.62 7.03 8.69
CA PRO A 221 7.01 7.35 8.38
C PRO A 221 7.20 8.50 7.37
N ARG A 222 6.28 8.67 6.40
CA ARG A 222 6.39 9.68 5.32
C ARG A 222 5.41 10.86 5.45
N ALA A 223 4.34 10.70 6.22
CA ALA A 223 3.29 11.69 6.38
C ALA A 223 2.80 11.76 7.83
N VAL A 224 2.76 12.96 8.41
CA VAL A 224 2.25 13.21 9.76
C VAL A 224 1.15 14.25 9.67
N ILE A 225 0.01 13.98 10.30
CA ILE A 225 -1.01 15.01 10.57
C ILE A 225 -0.85 15.41 12.01
N ILE A 226 -0.68 16.69 12.27
CA ILE A 226 -0.28 17.19 13.58
C ILE A 226 -1.11 18.42 13.95
N ARG A 227 -1.50 18.54 15.22
CA ARG A 227 -2.25 19.69 15.73
C ARG A 227 -1.46 20.99 15.49
N GLU A 228 -2.15 22.04 15.06
CA GLU A 228 -1.53 23.34 14.79
C GLU A 228 -0.78 23.86 16.03
N GLY A 229 0.44 24.34 15.84
CA GLY A 229 1.36 24.76 16.90
C GLY A 229 2.25 23.65 17.49
N LEU A 230 2.22 22.44 16.94
CA LEU A 230 3.13 21.33 17.30
C LEU A 230 4.04 20.88 16.13
N GLU A 231 4.04 21.58 15.00
CA GLU A 231 4.66 21.17 13.72
C GLU A 231 6.15 20.83 13.83
N GLU A 232 6.88 21.49 14.74
CA GLU A 232 8.31 21.21 15.00
C GLU A 232 8.56 19.75 15.43
N ASN A 233 7.56 19.06 15.98
CA ASN A 233 7.65 17.67 16.40
C ASN A 233 7.46 16.67 15.25
N ASN A 234 7.23 17.11 14.00
CA ASN A 234 7.02 16.25 12.83
C ASN A 234 8.05 15.12 12.73
N LYS A 235 9.35 15.45 12.79
CA LYS A 235 10.44 14.45 12.72
C LYS A 235 10.41 13.46 13.89
N THR A 236 10.02 13.91 15.08
CA THR A 236 9.86 13.02 16.25
C THR A 236 8.74 12.01 16.00
N LEU A 237 7.59 12.45 15.47
CA LEU A 237 6.45 11.59 15.19
C LEU A 237 6.70 10.63 14.01
N SER A 238 7.33 11.09 12.92
CA SER A 238 7.66 10.23 11.77
C SER A 238 8.67 9.16 12.14
N ASN A 239 9.71 9.51 12.89
CA ASN A 239 10.72 8.56 13.38
C ASN A 239 10.11 7.54 14.35
N LEU A 240 9.18 7.97 15.20
CA LEU A 240 8.48 7.07 16.12
C LEU A 240 7.61 6.06 15.35
N ALA A 241 6.87 6.49 14.33
CA ALA A 241 6.12 5.58 13.46
C ALA A 241 7.05 4.60 12.70
N ALA A 242 8.20 5.07 12.21
CA ALA A 242 9.20 4.22 11.57
C ALA A 242 9.75 3.15 12.53
N ASN A 243 10.09 3.53 13.78
CA ASN A 243 10.57 2.62 14.81
C ASN A 243 9.51 1.58 15.23
N LEU A 244 8.24 1.99 15.32
CA LEU A 244 7.12 1.09 15.63
C LEU A 244 6.90 0.06 14.51
N ASN A 245 6.96 0.49 13.24
CA ASN A 245 6.92 -0.40 12.09
C ASN A 245 8.11 -1.38 12.08
N ALA A 246 9.34 -0.88 12.18
CA ALA A 246 10.54 -1.73 12.22
C ALA A 246 10.46 -2.78 13.36
N SER A 247 10.03 -2.36 14.56
CA SER A 247 9.82 -3.26 15.70
C SER A 247 8.76 -4.33 15.43
N ARG A 248 7.68 -4.01 14.69
CA ARG A 248 6.67 -4.99 14.26
C ARG A 248 7.29 -6.00 13.27
N PHE A 249 7.98 -5.55 12.22
CA PHE A 249 8.57 -6.45 11.23
C PHE A 249 9.67 -7.33 11.81
N GLU A 250 10.50 -6.81 12.74
CA GLU A 250 11.45 -7.63 13.50
C GLU A 250 10.75 -8.73 14.33
N LYS A 251 9.62 -8.44 14.97
CA LYS A 251 8.87 -9.43 15.77
C LYS A 251 8.27 -10.51 14.87
N ILE A 252 7.72 -10.12 13.71
CA ILE A 252 7.21 -11.07 12.70
C ILE A 252 8.35 -11.94 12.17
N ALA A 253 9.49 -11.33 11.81
CA ALA A 253 10.68 -12.05 11.34
C ALA A 253 11.18 -13.07 12.39
N LYS A 254 11.33 -12.67 13.65
CA LYS A 254 11.74 -13.56 14.76
C LYS A 254 10.77 -14.72 15.01
N LYS A 255 9.48 -14.56 14.68
CA LYS A 255 8.42 -15.57 14.86
C LYS A 255 8.30 -16.54 13.68
N ALA A 256 8.38 -16.04 12.45
CA ALA A 256 8.01 -16.78 11.23
C ALA A 256 9.20 -17.26 10.38
N THR A 257 10.44 -17.00 10.82
CA THR A 257 11.66 -17.45 10.14
C THR A 257 12.01 -18.89 10.52
N HIS A 258 11.87 -19.83 9.59
CA HIS A 258 12.27 -21.23 9.78
C HIS A 258 13.64 -21.48 9.14
N GLN A 259 14.70 -21.20 9.90
CA GLN A 259 16.08 -21.53 9.54
C GLN A 259 16.47 -22.89 10.15
N TYR A 260 16.77 -23.88 9.32
CA TYR A 260 17.17 -25.21 9.78
C TYR A 260 18.69 -25.42 9.70
N ASN A 261 19.28 -25.98 10.77
CA ASN A 261 20.71 -26.34 10.84
C ASN A 261 21.03 -27.71 10.22
N LYS A 262 20.02 -28.37 9.63
CA LYS A 262 20.08 -29.65 8.91
C LYS A 262 19.67 -29.37 7.46
N PRO A 263 20.16 -30.15 6.46
CA PRO A 263 19.62 -30.07 5.10
C PRO A 263 18.09 -30.24 5.10
N VAL A 264 17.39 -29.49 4.26
CA VAL A 264 15.93 -29.50 4.17
C VAL A 264 15.53 -30.12 2.84
N ARG A 265 14.74 -31.18 2.89
CA ARG A 265 14.20 -31.88 1.73
C ARG A 265 12.76 -31.45 1.52
N ILE A 266 12.50 -30.71 0.45
CA ILE A 266 11.15 -30.45 -0.05
C ILE A 266 10.76 -31.65 -0.91
N ASN A 267 9.94 -32.54 -0.37
CA ASN A 267 9.60 -33.84 -0.95
C ASN A 267 8.24 -33.82 -1.62
N ASN A 268 7.98 -34.79 -2.52
CA ASN A 268 6.69 -34.99 -3.16
C ASN A 268 6.18 -33.72 -3.87
N VAL A 269 7.05 -33.12 -4.68
CA VAL A 269 6.78 -31.90 -5.45
C VAL A 269 7.04 -32.11 -6.93
N LYS A 270 6.29 -31.40 -7.76
CA LYS A 270 6.65 -31.17 -9.16
C LYS A 270 7.44 -29.87 -9.23
N ILE A 271 8.47 -29.81 -10.04
CA ILE A 271 9.25 -28.59 -10.30
C ILE A 271 8.82 -28.04 -11.66
N PHE A 272 8.48 -26.75 -11.73
CA PHE A 272 8.38 -26.02 -12.99
C PHE A 272 9.79 -25.71 -13.50
N ASP A 273 10.13 -26.29 -14.65
CA ASP A 273 11.35 -25.96 -15.37
C ASP A 273 11.04 -24.83 -16.39
N PRO A 274 11.60 -23.62 -16.21
CA PRO A 274 11.36 -22.49 -17.10
C PRO A 274 12.07 -22.61 -18.45
N VAL A 275 13.05 -23.51 -18.59
CA VAL A 275 13.78 -23.72 -19.85
C VAL A 275 12.95 -24.57 -20.80
N SER A 276 12.47 -25.74 -20.36
CA SER A 276 11.53 -26.56 -21.14
C SER A 276 10.07 -26.07 -21.08
N MET A 277 9.75 -25.18 -20.13
CA MET A 277 8.41 -24.68 -19.86
C MET A 277 7.40 -25.78 -19.48
N GLN A 278 7.87 -26.83 -18.81
CA GLN A 278 7.09 -27.99 -18.39
C GLN A 278 7.17 -28.23 -16.87
N LEU A 279 6.23 -29.05 -16.37
CA LEU A 279 6.37 -29.64 -15.04
C LEU A 279 7.10 -30.98 -15.13
N THR A 280 8.04 -31.17 -14.21
CA THR A 280 8.68 -32.46 -13.96
C THR A 280 7.73 -33.47 -13.28
N ALA A 281 8.14 -34.75 -13.25
CA ALA A 281 7.50 -35.75 -12.41
C ALA A 281 7.70 -35.44 -10.91
N ALA A 282 6.92 -36.09 -10.04
CA ALA A 282 7.02 -35.88 -8.59
C ALA A 282 8.39 -36.35 -8.05
N GLN A 283 9.09 -35.45 -7.35
CA GLN A 283 10.47 -35.63 -6.89
C GLN A 283 10.72 -34.86 -5.58
N SER A 284 11.98 -34.83 -5.14
CA SER A 284 12.49 -34.06 -4.00
C SER A 284 13.51 -33.02 -4.44
N VAL A 285 13.51 -31.86 -3.78
CA VAL A 285 14.60 -30.87 -3.81
C VAL A 285 15.27 -30.86 -2.44
N LEU A 286 16.58 -31.08 -2.39
CA LEU A 286 17.37 -31.00 -1.16
C LEU A 286 18.16 -29.68 -1.14
N ILE A 287 17.90 -28.86 -0.14
CA ILE A 287 18.65 -27.62 0.12
C ILE A 287 19.57 -27.78 1.34
N LYS A 288 20.71 -27.10 1.32
CA LYS A 288 21.61 -26.97 2.48
C LYS A 288 22.10 -25.53 2.54
N GLU A 289 22.02 -24.94 3.74
CA GLU A 289 22.27 -23.51 3.93
C GLU A 289 21.37 -22.71 2.98
N ASN A 290 21.92 -21.98 2.01
CA ASN A 290 21.15 -21.24 1.00
C ASN A 290 21.15 -21.86 -0.41
N MET A 291 21.71 -23.07 -0.59
CA MET A 291 21.94 -23.68 -1.91
C MET A 291 21.07 -24.92 -2.14
N ILE A 292 20.61 -25.10 -3.37
CA ILE A 292 20.05 -26.38 -3.86
C ILE A 292 21.23 -27.33 -4.12
N ILE A 293 21.30 -28.43 -3.38
CA ILE A 293 22.42 -29.38 -3.44
C ILE A 293 22.09 -30.70 -4.16
N ALA A 294 20.81 -31.07 -4.25
CA ALA A 294 20.38 -32.23 -5.02
C ALA A 294 18.91 -32.12 -5.46
N ILE A 295 18.58 -32.77 -6.58
CA ILE A 295 17.21 -33.05 -7.02
C ILE A 295 17.12 -34.56 -7.21
N GLU A 296 16.22 -35.22 -6.48
CA GLU A 296 16.26 -36.68 -6.24
C GLU A 296 14.86 -37.29 -6.27
N PRO A 297 14.70 -38.62 -6.46
CA PRO A 297 13.42 -39.29 -6.30
C PRO A 297 12.75 -39.02 -4.94
N LEU A 298 11.41 -39.05 -4.91
CA LEU A 298 10.64 -38.83 -3.68
C LEU A 298 10.91 -39.91 -2.61
N VAL A 299 10.92 -39.49 -1.34
CA VAL A 299 11.13 -40.37 -0.18
C VAL A 299 9.81 -40.66 0.55
N LYS A 300 9.69 -41.85 1.16
CA LYS A 300 8.49 -42.26 1.91
C LYS A 300 8.48 -41.82 3.38
N SER A 301 9.62 -41.39 3.90
CA SER A 301 9.83 -41.04 5.30
C SER A 301 11.05 -40.11 5.42
N PRO A 302 11.17 -39.30 6.50
CA PRO A 302 12.33 -38.45 6.72
C PRO A 302 13.65 -39.24 6.69
N VAL A 303 14.63 -38.74 5.93
CA VAL A 303 15.99 -39.28 5.90
C VAL A 303 16.73 -38.80 7.16
N ARG A 304 17.56 -39.68 7.75
CA ARG A 304 18.28 -39.37 8.99
C ARG A 304 19.23 -38.19 8.80
N GLY A 305 19.07 -37.17 9.64
CA GLY A 305 19.89 -35.95 9.60
C GLY A 305 19.32 -34.84 8.72
N GLU A 306 18.19 -35.07 8.06
CA GLU A 306 17.45 -34.06 7.27
C GLU A 306 16.15 -33.62 7.97
N VAL A 307 15.66 -32.45 7.58
CA VAL A 307 14.28 -32.00 7.79
C VAL A 307 13.49 -32.28 6.51
N LEU A 308 12.35 -32.95 6.63
CA LEU A 308 11.45 -33.24 5.51
C LEU A 308 10.27 -32.27 5.53
N ILE A 309 9.99 -31.62 4.41
CA ILE A 309 8.77 -30.85 4.17
C ILE A 309 8.00 -31.55 3.05
N ASP A 310 6.79 -32.05 3.32
CA ASP A 310 5.96 -32.72 2.31
C ASP A 310 5.14 -31.70 1.53
N GLY A 311 5.49 -31.51 0.25
CA GLY A 311 4.78 -30.61 -0.67
C GLY A 311 3.46 -31.16 -1.20
N ASN A 312 3.04 -32.36 -0.79
CA ASN A 312 1.73 -32.96 -1.03
C ASN A 312 1.30 -32.99 -2.52
N GLY A 313 2.25 -33.22 -3.44
CA GLY A 313 2.02 -33.27 -4.88
C GLY A 313 1.93 -31.90 -5.57
N GLY A 314 2.14 -30.80 -4.83
CA GLY A 314 2.13 -29.42 -5.32
C GLY A 314 3.30 -29.08 -6.25
N THR A 315 3.33 -27.83 -6.71
CA THR A 315 4.30 -27.33 -7.67
C THR A 315 5.26 -26.33 -7.03
N LEU A 316 6.57 -26.62 -7.10
CA LEU A 316 7.64 -25.65 -6.88
C LEU A 316 7.88 -24.81 -8.13
N ILE A 317 7.98 -23.50 -7.92
CA ILE A 317 8.19 -22.48 -8.95
C ILE A 317 9.41 -21.65 -8.49
N PRO A 318 10.36 -21.30 -9.38
CA PRO A 318 11.46 -20.40 -9.03
C PRO A 318 10.93 -19.05 -8.54
N GLY A 319 11.65 -18.39 -7.63
CA GLY A 319 11.23 -17.12 -7.04
C GLY A 319 10.90 -16.06 -8.11
N LEU A 320 9.78 -15.35 -7.92
CA LEU A 320 9.34 -14.33 -8.85
C LEU A 320 10.11 -13.01 -8.67
N TYR A 321 10.10 -12.22 -9.74
CA TYR A 321 10.69 -10.89 -9.84
C TYR A 321 9.62 -9.83 -10.05
N GLU A 322 9.47 -8.90 -9.11
CA GLU A 322 8.74 -7.64 -9.31
C GLU A 322 9.71 -6.62 -9.89
N MET A 323 9.45 -6.13 -11.10
CA MET A 323 10.41 -5.29 -11.83
C MET A 323 10.13 -3.78 -11.75
N HIS A 324 9.01 -3.39 -11.13
CA HIS A 324 8.62 -2.01 -10.84
C HIS A 324 8.13 -1.86 -9.39
N GLY A 325 9.01 -2.20 -8.44
CA GLY A 325 8.76 -1.98 -7.03
C GLY A 325 9.17 -0.58 -6.56
N HIS A 326 8.51 -0.08 -5.53
CA HIS A 326 8.94 1.06 -4.73
C HIS A 326 8.95 0.60 -3.27
N MET A 327 10.13 0.20 -2.77
CA MET A 327 10.20 -0.67 -1.60
C MET A 327 10.10 0.08 -0.25
N SER A 328 9.34 -0.52 0.66
CA SER A 328 9.29 -0.19 2.09
C SER A 328 9.36 -1.48 2.92
N ASP A 329 9.48 -1.36 4.25
CA ASP A 329 9.41 -2.50 5.18
C ASP A 329 8.15 -3.36 4.97
N ASN A 330 7.01 -2.73 4.65
CA ASN A 330 5.72 -3.40 4.48
C ASN A 330 5.71 -4.22 3.17
N ASP A 331 6.08 -3.58 2.06
CA ASP A 331 6.11 -4.19 0.73
C ASP A 331 7.12 -5.33 0.66
N ALA A 332 8.27 -5.19 1.35
CA ALA A 332 9.31 -6.21 1.41
C ALA A 332 8.78 -7.55 1.94
N LEU A 333 8.09 -7.57 3.08
CA LEU A 333 7.55 -8.82 3.63
C LEU A 333 6.39 -9.37 2.78
N LEU A 334 5.48 -8.50 2.31
CA LEU A 334 4.33 -8.93 1.50
C LEU A 334 4.74 -9.55 0.15
N ASN A 335 5.80 -9.04 -0.49
CA ASN A 335 6.37 -9.63 -1.69
C ASN A 335 6.91 -11.04 -1.45
N VAL A 336 7.71 -11.23 -0.39
CA VAL A 336 8.28 -12.56 -0.08
C VAL A 336 7.18 -13.59 0.12
N ILE A 337 6.16 -13.32 0.94
CA ILE A 337 5.08 -14.31 1.20
C ILE A 337 4.16 -14.57 0.00
N ALA A 338 4.18 -13.70 -1.02
CA ALA A 338 3.55 -13.91 -2.31
C ALA A 338 4.45 -14.64 -3.33
N GLY A 339 5.62 -15.14 -2.92
CA GLY A 339 6.57 -15.87 -3.78
C GLY A 339 7.52 -14.98 -4.59
N VAL A 340 7.51 -13.67 -4.34
CA VAL A 340 8.39 -12.69 -4.98
C VAL A 340 9.67 -12.58 -4.15
N THR A 341 10.73 -13.27 -4.55
CA THR A 341 12.01 -13.31 -3.79
C THR A 341 13.01 -12.26 -4.24
N SER A 342 12.76 -11.59 -5.37
CA SER A 342 13.60 -10.52 -5.91
C SER A 342 12.75 -9.35 -6.40
N VAL A 343 13.25 -8.12 -6.23
CA VAL A 343 12.58 -6.88 -6.67
C VAL A 343 13.60 -5.96 -7.32
N ARG A 344 13.25 -5.33 -8.44
CA ARG A 344 13.92 -4.12 -8.92
C ARG A 344 13.18 -2.92 -8.34
N ASP A 345 13.83 -2.22 -7.42
CA ASP A 345 13.33 -0.93 -6.93
C ASP A 345 13.55 0.12 -8.03
N MET A 346 12.47 0.77 -8.42
CA MET A 346 12.40 1.75 -9.50
C MET A 346 12.46 3.20 -8.99
N GLY A 347 13.14 3.42 -7.87
CA GLY A 347 13.50 4.74 -7.39
C GLY A 347 12.98 5.02 -5.99
N ASN A 348 13.88 5.43 -5.11
CA ASN A 348 13.61 5.65 -3.71
C ASN A 348 14.65 6.62 -3.12
N GLU A 349 14.41 7.09 -1.91
CA GLU A 349 15.40 7.91 -1.18
C GLU A 349 16.57 7.02 -0.74
N ILE A 350 17.80 7.45 -0.98
CA ILE A 350 19.01 6.62 -0.77
C ILE A 350 19.11 6.12 0.67
N GLU A 351 18.93 7.01 1.65
CA GLU A 351 19.03 6.68 3.07
C GLU A 351 17.95 5.68 3.51
N ILE A 352 16.75 5.76 2.93
CA ILE A 352 15.64 4.83 3.23
C ILE A 352 15.93 3.46 2.62
N LEU A 353 16.35 3.41 1.36
CA LEU A 353 16.55 2.16 0.63
C LEU A 353 17.78 1.39 1.12
N ASP A 354 18.91 2.06 1.38
CA ASP A 354 20.09 1.40 1.92
C ASP A 354 19.81 0.84 3.33
N ALA A 355 19.12 1.59 4.20
CA ALA A 355 18.70 1.09 5.51
C ALA A 355 17.72 -0.09 5.40
N LEU A 356 16.85 -0.13 4.39
CA LEU A 356 15.98 -1.28 4.11
C LEU A 356 16.79 -2.51 3.69
N VAL A 357 17.73 -2.34 2.74
CA VAL A 357 18.62 -3.41 2.26
C VAL A 357 19.44 -3.98 3.42
N ASP A 358 20.05 -3.13 4.25
CA ASP A 358 20.84 -3.56 5.41
C ASP A 358 20.02 -4.40 6.39
N LYS A 359 18.77 -4.00 6.69
CA LYS A 359 17.86 -4.79 7.56
C LYS A 359 17.53 -6.17 6.96
N ILE A 360 17.40 -6.27 5.64
CA ILE A 360 17.09 -7.53 4.94
C ILE A 360 18.31 -8.46 4.91
N GLU A 361 19.49 -7.95 4.53
CA GLU A 361 20.72 -8.75 4.43
C GLU A 361 21.19 -9.24 5.82
N HIS A 362 21.01 -8.44 6.86
CA HIS A 362 21.26 -8.87 8.25
C HIS A 362 20.13 -9.72 8.86
N LYS A 363 19.13 -10.14 8.07
CA LYS A 363 17.97 -10.95 8.50
C LYS A 363 17.18 -10.36 9.67
N GLN A 364 17.18 -9.04 9.84
CA GLN A 364 16.42 -8.33 10.88
C GLN A 364 14.93 -8.28 10.51
N ILE A 365 14.64 -8.08 9.23
CA ILE A 365 13.30 -8.20 8.65
C ILE A 365 13.30 -9.23 7.52
N ILE A 366 12.11 -9.71 7.15
CA ILE A 366 11.91 -10.56 5.97
C ILE A 366 11.74 -9.63 4.77
N GLY A 367 12.52 -9.85 3.72
CA GLY A 367 12.41 -9.09 2.47
C GLY A 367 13.12 -9.74 1.29
N PRO A 368 12.79 -9.32 0.06
CA PRO A 368 13.34 -9.84 -1.17
C PRO A 368 14.76 -9.34 -1.38
N ARG A 369 15.46 -9.88 -2.38
CA ARG A 369 16.70 -9.31 -2.89
C ARG A 369 16.38 -8.08 -3.73
N ILE A 370 16.95 -6.92 -3.36
CA ILE A 370 16.66 -5.65 -4.02
C ILE A 370 17.75 -5.30 -5.03
N THR A 371 17.35 -5.08 -6.28
CA THR A 371 18.19 -4.45 -7.32
C THR A 371 17.83 -2.98 -7.40
N LYS A 372 18.80 -2.09 -7.16
CA LYS A 372 18.52 -0.65 -7.02
C LYS A 372 18.54 0.08 -8.37
N SER A 373 17.57 0.96 -8.59
CA SER A 373 17.63 2.02 -9.61
C SER A 373 17.88 3.37 -8.92
N GLY A 374 18.80 4.18 -9.45
CA GLY A 374 18.90 5.58 -9.03
C GLY A 374 17.68 6.36 -9.53
N PHE A 375 17.26 7.41 -8.82
CA PHE A 375 16.09 8.22 -9.20
C PHE A 375 16.47 9.68 -9.32
N ILE A 376 16.31 10.23 -10.53
CA ILE A 376 16.63 11.64 -10.83
C ILE A 376 15.40 12.30 -11.43
N GLU A 377 15.05 13.47 -10.91
CA GLU A 377 13.95 14.29 -11.40
C GLU A 377 14.41 15.75 -11.63
N GLY A 378 13.81 16.43 -12.60
CA GLY A 378 14.05 17.85 -12.83
C GLY A 378 13.25 18.73 -11.87
N LYS A 379 13.82 19.86 -11.45
CA LYS A 379 13.19 20.79 -10.52
C LYS A 379 12.10 21.62 -11.21
N SER A 380 10.85 21.46 -10.78
CA SER A 380 9.67 22.20 -11.26
C SER A 380 8.57 22.23 -10.18
N GLU A 381 7.46 22.93 -10.45
CA GLU A 381 6.26 22.88 -9.60
C GLU A 381 5.55 21.50 -9.60
N PHE A 382 5.94 20.61 -10.52
CA PHE A 382 5.44 19.23 -10.66
C PHE A 382 6.53 18.17 -10.38
N SER A 383 7.59 18.53 -9.65
CA SER A 383 8.56 17.54 -9.17
C SER A 383 7.93 16.66 -8.10
N ASN A 384 8.25 15.37 -8.11
CA ASN A 384 7.78 14.45 -7.05
C ASN A 384 8.45 14.72 -5.68
N ALA A 385 9.61 15.39 -5.67
CA ALA A 385 10.39 15.77 -4.49
C ALA A 385 10.79 14.61 -3.53
N THR A 386 10.60 13.35 -3.93
CA THR A 386 10.97 12.13 -3.19
C THR A 386 12.30 11.52 -3.63
N GLY A 387 13.20 12.32 -4.19
CA GLY A 387 14.50 11.87 -4.71
C GLY A 387 15.28 13.05 -5.31
N GLU A 388 16.42 12.75 -5.92
CA GLU A 388 17.41 13.77 -6.27
C GLU A 388 16.92 14.72 -7.37
N LEU A 389 17.03 16.03 -7.12
CA LEU A 389 16.51 17.08 -8.00
C LEU A 389 17.63 17.82 -8.73
N ALA A 390 17.57 17.83 -10.07
CA ALA A 390 18.45 18.63 -10.92
C ALA A 390 17.74 19.89 -11.47
N SER A 391 18.43 21.02 -11.46
CA SER A 391 18.00 22.28 -12.08
C SER A 391 18.74 22.58 -13.39
N THR A 392 19.84 21.86 -13.66
CA THR A 392 20.68 22.01 -14.86
C THR A 392 21.18 20.66 -15.38
N GLU A 393 21.66 20.63 -16.62
CA GLU A 393 22.31 19.44 -17.22
C GLU A 393 23.48 18.93 -16.38
N GLN A 394 24.36 19.84 -15.94
CA GLN A 394 25.53 19.46 -15.14
C GLN A 394 25.11 18.86 -13.80
N GLU A 395 24.13 19.46 -13.10
CA GLU A 395 23.57 18.86 -11.87
C GLU A 395 22.99 17.46 -12.13
N ALA A 396 22.30 17.26 -13.26
CA ALA A 396 21.74 15.96 -13.61
C ALA A 396 22.83 14.90 -13.91
N VAL A 397 23.93 15.30 -14.56
CA VAL A 397 25.10 14.46 -14.82
C VAL A 397 25.87 14.17 -13.52
N ASP A 398 26.03 15.15 -12.64
CA ASP A 398 26.70 14.99 -11.33
C ASP A 398 25.93 14.02 -10.43
N LEU A 399 24.59 14.03 -10.48
CA LEU A 399 23.75 13.04 -9.80
C LEU A 399 23.91 11.62 -10.38
N VAL A 400 24.03 11.47 -11.71
CA VAL A 400 24.34 10.17 -12.33
C VAL A 400 25.72 9.67 -11.87
N ASN A 401 26.72 10.55 -11.83
CA ASN A 401 28.06 10.21 -11.35
C ASN A 401 28.04 9.81 -9.86
N MET A 402 27.30 10.52 -9.01
CA MET A 402 27.12 10.17 -7.59
C MET A 402 26.56 8.76 -7.42
N TYR A 403 25.53 8.37 -8.18
CA TYR A 403 25.00 7.00 -8.15
C TYR A 403 26.03 5.96 -8.64
N GLY A 404 26.80 6.29 -9.69
CA GLY A 404 27.85 5.42 -10.23
C GLY A 404 29.02 5.20 -9.25
N GLU A 405 29.54 6.28 -8.68
CA GLU A 405 30.62 6.29 -7.68
C GLU A 405 30.22 5.57 -6.38
N LYS A 406 28.97 5.73 -5.94
CA LYS A 406 28.40 4.99 -4.81
C LYS A 406 28.28 3.49 -5.10
N GLY A 407 27.99 3.13 -6.35
CA GLY A 407 27.89 1.75 -6.82
C GLY A 407 26.66 0.98 -6.32
N GLY A 408 26.48 -0.22 -6.87
CA GLY A 408 25.35 -1.10 -6.52
C GLY A 408 23.99 -0.69 -7.12
N TYR A 409 24.00 0.19 -8.12
CA TYR A 409 22.82 0.55 -8.92
C TYR A 409 22.91 -0.11 -10.30
N PHE A 410 21.82 -0.71 -10.76
CA PHE A 410 21.72 -1.35 -12.07
C PHE A 410 21.46 -0.32 -13.19
N GLN A 411 20.74 0.74 -12.86
CA GLN A 411 20.25 1.73 -13.81
C GLN A 411 19.91 3.06 -13.13
N ILE A 412 19.77 4.11 -13.93
CA ILE A 412 19.17 5.39 -13.55
C ILE A 412 17.76 5.48 -14.14
N LYS A 413 16.75 5.72 -13.30
CA LYS A 413 15.38 6.09 -13.70
C LYS A 413 15.25 7.61 -13.72
N ILE A 414 14.86 8.15 -14.87
CA ILE A 414 14.49 9.55 -15.06
C ILE A 414 12.98 9.72 -14.90
N TYR A 415 12.56 10.84 -14.30
CA TYR A 415 11.15 11.21 -14.15
C TYR A 415 10.75 12.41 -15.03
N SER A 416 9.45 12.72 -15.05
CA SER A 416 8.82 13.54 -16.11
C SER A 416 9.23 15.01 -16.17
N SER A 417 9.90 15.57 -15.17
CA SER A 417 10.29 16.99 -15.13
C SER A 417 11.75 17.26 -15.48
N VAL A 418 12.58 16.22 -15.67
CA VAL A 418 13.90 16.34 -16.30
C VAL A 418 13.74 16.99 -17.69
N ASN A 419 14.66 17.86 -18.12
CA ASN A 419 14.65 18.31 -19.51
C ASN A 419 15.19 17.18 -20.42
N GLY A 420 14.43 16.80 -21.45
CA GLY A 420 14.84 15.81 -22.44
C GLY A 420 16.19 16.10 -23.09
N ASP A 421 16.56 17.37 -23.24
CA ASP A 421 17.86 17.78 -23.81
C ASP A 421 19.06 17.33 -22.96
N TRP A 422 18.89 17.12 -21.64
CA TRP A 422 19.98 16.69 -20.74
C TRP A 422 20.26 15.18 -20.85
N VAL A 423 19.28 14.40 -21.33
CA VAL A 423 19.31 12.94 -21.31
C VAL A 423 20.50 12.33 -22.05
N PRO A 424 20.96 12.83 -23.23
CA PRO A 424 22.15 12.29 -23.89
C PRO A 424 23.43 12.39 -23.04
N ALA A 425 23.60 13.47 -22.26
CA ALA A 425 24.72 13.63 -21.35
C ALA A 425 24.62 12.69 -20.15
N MET A 426 23.41 12.57 -19.57
CA MET A 426 23.12 11.61 -18.48
C MET A 426 23.33 10.16 -18.91
N ALA A 427 22.91 9.78 -20.12
CA ALA A 427 23.07 8.44 -20.68
C ALA A 427 24.54 8.07 -20.88
N LYS A 428 25.35 9.01 -21.38
CA LYS A 428 26.80 8.84 -21.49
C LYS A 428 27.46 8.64 -20.12
N ALA A 429 27.12 9.47 -19.12
CA ALA A 429 27.63 9.31 -17.77
C ALA A 429 27.24 7.96 -17.14
N ALA A 430 25.97 7.52 -17.32
CA ALA A 430 25.51 6.22 -16.85
C ALA A 430 26.32 5.07 -17.48
N GLN A 431 26.57 5.14 -18.79
CA GLN A 431 27.38 4.17 -19.53
C GLN A 431 28.84 4.11 -19.05
N GLU A 432 29.45 5.25 -18.69
CA GLU A 432 30.82 5.31 -18.14
C GLU A 432 30.95 4.56 -16.80
N HIS A 433 29.87 4.47 -16.02
CA HIS A 433 29.77 3.65 -14.80
C HIS A 433 29.16 2.25 -15.03
N GLY A 434 28.87 1.86 -16.28
CA GLY A 434 28.26 0.58 -16.62
C GLY A 434 26.77 0.45 -16.25
N MET A 435 26.11 1.56 -15.89
CA MET A 435 24.68 1.61 -15.59
C MET A 435 23.83 1.79 -16.85
N ARG A 436 22.60 1.27 -16.82
CA ARG A 436 21.57 1.57 -17.84
C ARG A 436 20.88 2.91 -17.55
N ILE A 437 20.17 3.45 -18.54
CA ILE A 437 19.26 4.59 -18.36
C ILE A 437 17.85 4.26 -18.88
N THR A 438 16.84 4.70 -18.13
CA THR A 438 15.43 4.40 -18.39
C THR A 438 14.54 5.43 -17.70
N GLY A 439 13.21 5.28 -17.81
CA GLY A 439 12.26 6.01 -16.99
C GLY A 439 10.99 6.41 -17.74
N HIS A 440 10.38 7.48 -17.25
CA HIS A 440 9.30 8.15 -17.96
C HIS A 440 9.85 8.79 -19.23
N ILE A 441 8.99 9.00 -20.24
CA ILE A 441 9.31 10.00 -21.27
C ILE A 441 9.22 11.38 -20.60
N PRO A 442 10.28 12.21 -20.63
CA PRO A 442 10.23 13.57 -20.09
C PRO A 442 9.15 14.40 -20.77
N ALA A 443 8.56 15.36 -20.07
CA ALA A 443 7.58 16.24 -20.66
C ALA A 443 8.17 17.01 -21.86
N PHE A 444 7.32 17.30 -22.84
CA PHE A 444 7.69 17.95 -24.10
C PHE A 444 8.73 17.16 -24.94
N SER A 445 8.94 15.87 -24.65
CA SER A 445 9.80 14.95 -25.40
C SER A 445 9.00 13.75 -25.93
N THR A 446 9.58 13.01 -26.87
CA THR A 446 9.01 11.79 -27.47
C THR A 446 9.81 10.54 -27.13
N VAL A 447 9.16 9.39 -27.25
CA VAL A 447 9.79 8.07 -27.10
C VAL A 447 10.98 7.86 -28.06
N ASP A 448 10.90 8.32 -29.31
CA ASP A 448 11.98 8.18 -30.29
C ASP A 448 13.18 9.08 -29.94
N GLU A 449 12.96 10.30 -29.44
CA GLU A 449 14.02 11.17 -28.92
C GLU A 449 14.74 10.50 -27.73
N MET A 450 14.03 9.84 -26.82
CA MET A 450 14.64 9.15 -25.67
C MET A 450 15.40 7.88 -26.06
N ILE A 451 14.89 7.11 -27.04
CA ILE A 451 15.60 5.98 -27.65
C ILE A 451 16.85 6.44 -28.43
N ALA A 452 16.84 7.65 -29.00
CA ALA A 452 18.01 8.26 -29.61
C ALA A 452 19.01 8.79 -28.56
N ALA A 453 18.51 9.33 -27.44
CA ALA A 453 19.32 9.84 -26.33
C ALA A 453 20.03 8.75 -25.52
N GLY A 454 19.57 7.49 -25.61
CA GLY A 454 20.28 6.32 -25.07
C GLY A 454 19.48 5.44 -24.11
N TYR A 455 18.16 5.63 -23.98
CA TYR A 455 17.31 4.75 -23.16
C TYR A 455 17.51 3.27 -23.53
N ASN A 456 17.58 2.42 -22.51
CA ASN A 456 17.67 0.96 -22.68
C ASN A 456 16.33 0.25 -22.41
N GLU A 457 15.38 0.96 -21.78
CA GLU A 457 14.06 0.49 -21.41
C GLU A 457 13.10 1.70 -21.32
N ILE A 458 11.83 1.52 -21.71
CA ILE A 458 10.74 2.50 -21.46
C ILE A 458 9.91 2.00 -20.26
N THR A 459 9.59 2.89 -19.31
CA THR A 459 8.74 2.53 -18.16
C THR A 459 7.33 3.12 -18.28
N HIS A 460 6.34 2.32 -17.92
CA HIS A 460 4.90 2.51 -18.12
C HIS A 460 4.53 2.68 -19.59
N ILE A 461 3.75 1.73 -20.14
CA ILE A 461 3.42 1.71 -21.58
C ILE A 461 2.69 2.99 -22.05
N ASN A 462 1.94 3.65 -21.15
CA ASN A 462 1.30 4.92 -21.48
C ASN A 462 2.31 6.02 -21.85
N GLN A 463 3.51 6.07 -21.24
CA GLN A 463 4.51 7.11 -21.55
C GLN A 463 4.99 7.00 -23.01
N GLY A 464 5.23 5.77 -23.48
CA GLY A 464 5.51 5.50 -24.89
C GLY A 464 4.33 5.86 -25.79
N MET A 465 3.13 5.34 -25.49
CA MET A 465 1.94 5.54 -26.33
C MET A 465 1.47 7.00 -26.41
N LEU A 466 1.64 7.80 -25.35
CA LEU A 466 1.30 9.23 -25.35
C LEU A 466 2.13 10.02 -26.37
N SER A 467 3.37 9.60 -26.64
CA SER A 467 4.24 10.21 -27.68
C SER A 467 3.62 10.15 -29.08
N TRP A 468 2.66 9.25 -29.33
CA TRP A 468 2.00 9.10 -30.63
C TRP A 468 0.66 9.86 -30.74
N VAL A 469 0.07 10.31 -29.63
CA VAL A 469 -1.30 10.89 -29.57
C VAL A 469 -1.40 12.27 -28.90
N LEU A 470 -0.30 12.77 -28.32
CA LEU A 470 -0.19 14.13 -27.78
C LEU A 470 0.59 15.04 -28.73
N ASN A 471 0.27 16.33 -28.70
CA ASN A 471 1.11 17.38 -29.24
C ASN A 471 2.25 17.67 -28.25
N ARG A 472 3.38 18.20 -28.73
CA ARG A 472 4.59 18.38 -27.90
C ARG A 472 4.33 19.26 -26.68
N GLU A 473 3.45 20.24 -26.80
CA GLU A 473 3.10 21.25 -25.81
C GLU A 473 2.17 20.75 -24.69
N GLU A 474 1.66 19.51 -24.77
CA GLU A 474 0.74 18.95 -23.78
C GLU A 474 1.48 18.34 -22.57
N ASP A 475 1.39 18.99 -21.40
CA ASP A 475 2.23 18.69 -20.24
C ASP A 475 1.85 17.38 -19.49
N THR A 476 2.69 16.37 -19.65
CA THR A 476 2.57 15.03 -19.03
C THR A 476 2.97 14.97 -17.55
N ARG A 477 3.48 16.05 -16.95
CA ARG A 477 3.77 16.09 -15.50
C ARG A 477 2.48 16.10 -14.67
N THR A 478 1.43 16.72 -15.22
CA THR A 478 0.11 16.85 -14.60
C THR A 478 -0.67 15.52 -14.54
N LEU A 479 -1.93 15.53 -14.04
CA LEU A 479 -2.83 14.37 -14.14
C LEU A 479 -3.17 14.00 -15.60
N TYR A 480 -2.87 14.88 -16.57
CA TYR A 480 -3.16 14.67 -17.98
C TYR A 480 -2.48 13.44 -18.59
N ARG A 481 -1.31 13.00 -18.07
CA ARG A 481 -0.70 11.72 -18.49
C ARG A 481 -1.56 10.48 -18.23
N ILE A 482 -2.62 10.62 -17.44
CA ILE A 482 -3.59 9.56 -17.16
C ILE A 482 -4.89 9.81 -17.94
N THR A 483 -5.47 11.00 -17.86
CA THR A 483 -6.75 11.29 -18.55
C THR A 483 -6.62 11.41 -20.07
N GLY A 484 -5.43 11.75 -20.58
CA GLY A 484 -5.12 11.77 -22.02
C GLY A 484 -5.13 10.40 -22.68
N MET A 485 -5.01 9.30 -21.92
CA MET A 485 -5.01 7.93 -22.46
C MET A 485 -6.28 7.58 -23.25
N LYS A 486 -7.41 8.27 -23.03
CA LYS A 486 -8.61 8.07 -23.85
C LYS A 486 -8.42 8.36 -25.35
N ARG A 487 -7.35 9.07 -25.75
CA ARG A 487 -6.95 9.24 -27.15
C ARG A 487 -6.40 7.96 -27.81
N PHE A 488 -6.02 6.94 -27.03
CA PHE A 488 -5.55 5.66 -27.57
C PHE A 488 -6.65 4.92 -28.36
N VAL A 489 -7.94 5.24 -28.15
CA VAL A 489 -9.06 4.61 -28.86
C VAL A 489 -8.92 4.72 -30.39
N ASP A 490 -8.42 5.85 -30.87
CA ASP A 490 -8.27 6.17 -32.29
C ASP A 490 -6.85 5.94 -32.82
N LEU A 491 -5.95 5.34 -32.02
CA LEU A 491 -4.58 5.04 -32.41
C LEU A 491 -4.53 3.88 -33.41
N ASP A 492 -4.16 4.18 -34.65
CA ASP A 492 -3.76 3.17 -35.63
C ASP A 492 -2.33 2.70 -35.36
N LEU A 493 -2.18 1.41 -35.05
CA LEU A 493 -0.87 0.80 -34.79
C LEU A 493 -0.07 0.56 -36.09
N ASN A 494 -0.68 0.73 -37.27
CA ASN A 494 -0.01 0.63 -38.57
C ASN A 494 0.55 1.98 -39.06
N ASP A 495 0.28 3.08 -38.36
CA ASP A 495 0.84 4.41 -38.67
C ASP A 495 2.38 4.34 -38.73
N GLU A 496 2.97 5.04 -39.70
CA GLU A 496 4.41 5.04 -39.95
C GLU A 496 5.21 5.42 -38.71
N LYS A 497 4.73 6.38 -37.89
CA LYS A 497 5.42 6.78 -36.65
C LYS A 497 5.45 5.63 -35.63
N VAL A 498 4.33 4.90 -35.48
CA VAL A 498 4.21 3.79 -34.54
C VAL A 498 5.10 2.62 -34.99
N GLN A 499 5.05 2.28 -36.28
CA GLN A 499 5.90 1.22 -36.83
C GLN A 499 7.39 1.61 -36.76
N HIS A 500 7.75 2.88 -36.96
CA HIS A 500 9.12 3.37 -36.82
C HIS A 500 9.64 3.19 -35.37
N THR A 501 8.90 3.67 -34.37
CA THR A 501 9.27 3.46 -32.95
C THR A 501 9.43 1.97 -32.65
N LEU A 502 8.43 1.15 -33.00
CA LEU A 502 8.43 -0.28 -32.67
C LEU A 502 9.54 -1.07 -33.37
N ASN A 503 9.87 -0.74 -34.63
CA ASN A 503 11.01 -1.37 -35.32
C ASN A 503 12.33 -0.95 -34.67
N THR A 504 12.50 0.35 -34.38
CA THR A 504 13.69 0.88 -33.70
C THR A 504 13.89 0.24 -32.33
N MET A 505 12.81 0.00 -31.57
CA MET A 505 12.86 -0.70 -30.28
C MET A 505 13.35 -2.15 -30.44
N ALA A 506 12.84 -2.89 -31.42
CA ALA A 506 13.28 -4.26 -31.70
C ALA A 506 14.76 -4.29 -32.16
N GLU A 507 15.14 -3.42 -33.09
CA GLU A 507 16.51 -3.32 -33.63
C GLU A 507 17.56 -2.95 -32.56
N LYS A 508 17.21 -2.03 -31.64
CA LYS A 508 18.10 -1.58 -30.57
C LYS A 508 17.97 -2.38 -29.27
N ASN A 509 17.11 -3.40 -29.21
CA ASN A 509 16.80 -4.19 -28.01
C ASN A 509 16.31 -3.33 -26.82
N ILE A 510 15.45 -2.34 -27.10
CA ILE A 510 14.81 -1.50 -26.08
C ILE A 510 13.73 -2.33 -25.39
N ALA A 511 13.86 -2.51 -24.08
CA ALA A 511 12.85 -3.21 -23.28
C ALA A 511 11.65 -2.29 -22.96
N VAL A 512 10.54 -2.88 -22.54
CA VAL A 512 9.40 -2.13 -21.98
C VAL A 512 8.98 -2.77 -20.67
N ASP A 513 8.94 -1.96 -19.62
CA ASP A 513 8.24 -2.25 -18.38
C ASP A 513 6.85 -1.62 -18.48
N PRO A 514 5.79 -2.40 -18.81
CA PRO A 514 4.53 -1.84 -19.27
C PRO A 514 3.61 -1.43 -18.12
N THR A 515 3.81 -1.99 -16.93
CA THR A 515 2.94 -1.86 -15.75
C THR A 515 1.45 -2.01 -16.12
N MET A 516 1.06 -3.15 -16.68
CA MET A 516 -0.31 -3.33 -17.20
C MET A 516 -1.37 -3.26 -16.10
N VAL A 517 -1.08 -3.73 -14.89
CA VAL A 517 -2.04 -3.79 -13.78
C VAL A 517 -2.46 -2.41 -13.26
N ILE A 518 -1.56 -1.42 -13.20
CA ILE A 518 -1.93 -0.04 -12.84
C ILE A 518 -2.77 0.63 -13.95
N HIS A 519 -2.53 0.26 -15.21
CA HIS A 519 -3.38 0.71 -16.32
C HIS A 519 -4.75 0.00 -16.34
N GLU A 520 -4.82 -1.30 -16.03
CA GLU A 520 -6.09 -2.02 -15.83
C GLU A 520 -6.90 -1.35 -14.73
N PHE A 521 -6.27 -1.10 -13.57
CA PHE A 521 -6.91 -0.42 -12.45
C PHE A 521 -7.42 0.97 -12.87
N GLY A 522 -6.54 1.82 -13.39
CA GLY A 522 -6.87 3.21 -13.71
C GLY A 522 -7.96 3.35 -14.78
N LEU A 523 -7.93 2.51 -15.80
CA LEU A 523 -8.81 2.63 -16.95
C LEU A 523 -10.12 1.84 -16.81
N THR A 524 -10.16 0.74 -16.06
CA THR A 524 -11.32 -0.17 -16.04
C THR A 524 -12.11 -0.21 -14.73
N ALA A 525 -11.52 0.12 -13.57
CA ALA A 525 -12.19 0.01 -12.28
C ALA A 525 -13.29 1.07 -12.09
N ARG A 526 -14.44 0.68 -11.53
CA ARG A 526 -15.61 1.55 -11.32
C ARG A 526 -16.13 1.46 -9.89
N ASN A 527 -16.68 2.57 -9.42
CA ASN A 527 -17.33 2.68 -8.11
C ASN A 527 -18.46 1.62 -8.02
N GLY A 528 -18.39 0.75 -7.01
CA GLY A 528 -19.35 -0.34 -6.79
C GLY A 528 -18.92 -1.69 -7.35
N GLU A 529 -17.91 -1.73 -8.23
CA GLU A 529 -17.45 -2.95 -8.88
C GLU A 529 -16.08 -3.38 -8.33
N THR A 530 -15.98 -4.61 -7.81
CA THR A 530 -14.69 -5.18 -7.41
C THR A 530 -13.74 -5.24 -8.62
N ARG A 531 -12.60 -4.55 -8.51
CA ARG A 531 -11.53 -4.48 -9.51
C ARG A 531 -11.12 -5.88 -9.98
N ILE A 532 -10.95 -6.06 -11.29
CA ILE A 532 -10.74 -7.37 -11.92
C ILE A 532 -9.56 -8.13 -11.27
N GLY A 533 -8.42 -7.46 -11.08
CA GLY A 533 -7.23 -8.08 -10.50
C GLY A 533 -7.35 -8.61 -9.06
N THR A 534 -8.30 -8.13 -8.25
CA THR A 534 -8.41 -8.53 -6.83
C THR A 534 -9.35 -9.71 -6.59
N LYS A 535 -10.21 -10.06 -7.56
CA LYS A 535 -11.36 -10.95 -7.36
C LYS A 535 -11.02 -12.32 -6.78
N ASP A 536 -9.83 -12.84 -7.06
CA ASP A 536 -9.40 -14.17 -6.59
C ASP A 536 -8.95 -14.19 -5.11
N TYR A 537 -8.71 -13.03 -4.48
CA TYR A 537 -8.14 -12.97 -3.12
C TYR A 537 -8.82 -11.99 -2.16
N ILE A 538 -9.70 -11.10 -2.66
CA ILE A 538 -10.17 -9.95 -1.88
C ILE A 538 -10.97 -10.31 -0.61
N ASP A 539 -11.73 -11.41 -0.63
CA ASP A 539 -12.56 -11.88 0.51
C ASP A 539 -11.73 -12.31 1.75
N ASN A 540 -10.43 -12.51 1.55
CA ASN A 540 -9.47 -12.83 2.60
C ASN A 540 -8.84 -11.58 3.24
N MET A 541 -8.99 -10.41 2.64
CA MET A 541 -8.35 -9.16 3.10
C MET A 541 -9.16 -8.45 4.21
N PRO A 542 -8.56 -7.49 4.95
CA PRO A 542 -9.27 -6.57 5.85
C PRO A 542 -10.36 -5.75 5.16
N VAL A 543 -11.29 -5.19 5.95
CA VAL A 543 -12.48 -4.49 5.42
C VAL A 543 -12.14 -3.23 4.63
N GLY A 544 -11.10 -2.48 5.02
CA GLY A 544 -10.62 -1.30 4.27
C GLY A 544 -10.22 -1.68 2.86
N VAL A 545 -9.27 -2.62 2.74
CA VAL A 545 -8.82 -3.22 1.47
C VAL A 545 -10.00 -3.73 0.62
N GLN A 546 -10.94 -4.50 1.22
CA GLN A 546 -12.14 -5.00 0.51
C GLN A 546 -13.00 -3.88 -0.09
N ARG A 547 -13.13 -2.75 0.62
CA ARG A 547 -13.92 -1.61 0.16
C ARG A 547 -13.15 -0.78 -0.87
N GLN A 548 -11.85 -0.54 -0.67
CA GLN A 548 -11.01 0.19 -1.63
C GLN A 548 -10.89 -0.55 -2.97
N ALA A 549 -10.90 -1.88 -2.97
CA ALA A 549 -10.97 -2.69 -4.19
C ALA A 549 -12.25 -2.50 -5.04
N LYS A 550 -13.24 -1.74 -4.55
CA LYS A 550 -14.49 -1.37 -5.26
C LYS A 550 -14.57 0.12 -5.62
N VAL A 551 -13.45 0.84 -5.58
CA VAL A 551 -13.36 2.28 -5.86
C VAL A 551 -12.66 2.51 -7.19
N ALA A 552 -13.19 3.43 -8.01
CA ALA A 552 -12.53 3.88 -9.22
C ALA A 552 -11.30 4.74 -8.89
N LEU A 553 -10.22 4.59 -9.65
CA LEU A 553 -9.08 5.50 -9.53
C LEU A 553 -9.46 6.89 -10.08
N LEU A 554 -10.07 6.93 -11.26
CA LEU A 554 -10.42 8.15 -11.98
C LEU A 554 -11.88 8.53 -11.77
N ASN A 555 -12.16 9.83 -11.82
CA ASN A 555 -13.51 10.30 -12.10
C ASN A 555 -13.83 10.03 -13.57
N VAL A 556 -14.98 9.41 -13.83
CA VAL A 556 -15.46 9.10 -15.19
C VAL A 556 -16.77 9.85 -15.38
N ALA A 557 -16.79 10.81 -16.31
CA ALA A 557 -17.89 11.77 -16.43
C ALA A 557 -19.20 11.15 -16.92
N ASP A 558 -19.12 10.20 -17.86
CA ASP A 558 -20.27 9.55 -18.47
C ASP A 558 -19.94 8.17 -19.09
N GLU A 559 -20.95 7.51 -19.65
CA GLU A 559 -20.83 6.19 -20.29
C GLU A 559 -19.96 6.20 -21.57
N ALA A 560 -19.82 7.35 -22.24
CA ALA A 560 -18.97 7.46 -23.43
C ALA A 560 -17.49 7.54 -23.03
N GLU A 561 -17.16 8.30 -21.97
CA GLU A 561 -15.83 8.33 -21.38
C GLU A 561 -15.46 6.97 -20.73
N ASP A 562 -16.40 6.29 -20.06
CA ASP A 562 -16.22 4.93 -19.56
C ASP A 562 -15.77 3.96 -20.68
N LYS A 563 -16.52 3.95 -21.79
CA LYS A 563 -16.21 3.14 -22.97
C LYS A 563 -14.88 3.54 -23.60
N ALA A 564 -14.53 4.82 -23.59
CA ALA A 564 -13.26 5.30 -24.13
C ALA A 564 -12.06 4.81 -23.29
N TYR A 565 -12.12 4.89 -21.96
CA TYR A 565 -11.05 4.36 -21.10
C TYR A 565 -10.93 2.83 -21.20
N LYS A 566 -12.04 2.08 -21.23
CA LYS A 566 -12.01 0.63 -21.42
C LYS A 566 -11.36 0.24 -22.76
N LYS A 567 -11.74 0.89 -23.86
CA LYS A 567 -11.10 0.72 -25.17
C LYS A 567 -9.64 1.18 -25.22
N ALA A 568 -9.26 2.18 -24.44
CA ALA A 568 -7.87 2.60 -24.33
C ALA A 568 -7.00 1.52 -23.65
N PHE A 569 -7.56 0.79 -22.67
CA PHE A 569 -6.91 -0.38 -22.09
C PHE A 569 -6.81 -1.53 -23.11
N ASP A 570 -7.89 -1.80 -23.88
CA ASP A 570 -7.83 -2.76 -24.98
C ASP A 570 -6.71 -2.41 -25.99
N LYS A 571 -6.56 -1.11 -26.34
CA LYS A 571 -5.46 -0.64 -27.21
C LYS A 571 -4.08 -0.84 -26.59
N ILE A 572 -3.92 -0.67 -25.27
CA ILE A 572 -2.66 -0.98 -24.58
C ILE A 572 -2.32 -2.47 -24.76
N ILE A 573 -3.29 -3.37 -24.56
CA ILE A 573 -3.11 -4.81 -24.76
C ILE A 573 -2.78 -5.14 -26.23
N GLU A 574 -3.48 -4.54 -27.21
CA GLU A 574 -3.15 -4.68 -28.64
C GLU A 574 -1.71 -4.22 -28.96
N THR A 575 -1.28 -3.09 -28.39
CA THR A 575 0.06 -2.52 -28.57
C THR A 575 1.13 -3.45 -28.02
N LEU A 576 0.92 -3.97 -26.80
CA LEU A 576 1.86 -4.89 -26.15
C LEU A 576 1.89 -6.27 -26.82
N ALA A 577 0.76 -6.76 -27.34
CA ALA A 577 0.73 -7.96 -28.17
C ALA A 577 1.53 -7.79 -29.48
N LEU A 578 1.46 -6.60 -30.10
CA LEU A 578 2.28 -6.26 -31.27
C LEU A 578 3.77 -6.13 -30.92
N MET A 579 4.10 -5.51 -29.77
CA MET A 579 5.47 -5.43 -29.26
C MET A 579 6.06 -6.84 -29.03
N HIS A 580 5.32 -7.70 -28.32
CA HIS A 580 5.68 -9.09 -28.08
C HIS A 580 5.90 -9.86 -29.40
N LYS A 581 4.99 -9.72 -30.38
CA LYS A 581 5.12 -10.32 -31.71
C LYS A 581 6.34 -9.82 -32.50
N LYS A 582 6.78 -8.58 -32.28
CA LYS A 582 8.01 -8.01 -32.87
C LYS A 582 9.29 -8.43 -32.12
N GLY A 583 9.19 -9.17 -31.01
CA GLY A 583 10.34 -9.60 -30.21
C GLY A 583 10.85 -8.55 -29.21
N ILE A 584 10.10 -7.47 -28.99
CA ILE A 584 10.43 -6.47 -27.96
C ILE A 584 10.32 -7.13 -26.59
N PHE A 585 11.34 -6.94 -25.74
CA PHE A 585 11.40 -7.57 -24.43
C PHE A 585 10.51 -6.84 -23.43
N LEU A 586 9.48 -7.53 -22.94
CA LEU A 586 8.51 -7.01 -21.98
C LEU A 586 8.83 -7.49 -20.56
N VAL A 587 8.91 -6.57 -19.62
CA VAL A 587 9.41 -6.74 -18.25
C VAL A 587 8.23 -6.67 -17.28
N PRO A 588 7.91 -7.70 -16.45
CA PRO A 588 6.74 -7.67 -15.58
C PRO A 588 6.99 -6.85 -14.31
N GLY A 589 6.47 -5.62 -14.30
CA GLY A 589 6.45 -4.74 -13.14
C GLY A 589 5.05 -4.22 -12.86
N THR A 590 4.76 -3.75 -11.64
CA THR A 590 3.39 -3.35 -11.25
C THR A 590 3.17 -1.87 -10.99
N ASP A 591 4.15 -1.16 -10.40
CA ASP A 591 3.97 0.17 -9.80
C ASP A 591 2.82 0.22 -8.75
N LEU A 592 2.52 -0.94 -8.14
CA LEU A 592 1.46 -1.11 -7.13
C LEU A 592 1.94 -1.94 -5.91
N GLY A 593 3.26 -1.99 -5.69
CA GLY A 593 3.86 -2.71 -4.55
C GLY A 593 4.05 -4.22 -4.77
N GLY A 594 3.71 -4.76 -5.94
CA GLY A 594 3.93 -6.17 -6.30
C GLY A 594 3.03 -7.16 -5.57
N ALA A 595 3.61 -8.21 -5.00
CA ALA A 595 2.89 -9.32 -4.39
C ALA A 595 1.74 -9.86 -5.27
N PHE A 596 0.48 -9.75 -4.83
CA PHE A 596 -0.68 -10.19 -5.62
C PHE A 596 -0.94 -9.38 -6.89
N GLU A 597 -0.46 -8.12 -6.96
CA GLU A 597 -0.52 -7.31 -8.18
C GLU A 597 0.43 -7.89 -9.24
N LEU A 598 1.58 -8.44 -8.85
CA LEU A 598 2.50 -9.10 -9.79
C LEU A 598 1.88 -10.38 -10.33
N HIS A 599 1.13 -11.13 -9.50
CA HIS A 599 0.37 -12.28 -9.98
C HIS A 599 -0.65 -11.86 -11.05
N ARG A 600 -1.29 -10.70 -10.89
CA ARG A 600 -2.17 -10.13 -11.91
C ARG A 600 -1.43 -9.64 -13.15
N GLU A 601 -0.26 -9.01 -12.99
CA GLU A 601 0.59 -8.61 -14.12
C GLU A 601 0.93 -9.83 -14.99
N LEU A 602 1.36 -10.94 -14.39
CA LEU A 602 1.66 -12.17 -15.12
C LEU A 602 0.42 -12.78 -15.81
N GLU A 603 -0.79 -12.63 -15.25
CA GLU A 603 -2.03 -12.96 -15.96
C GLU A 603 -2.28 -12.05 -17.18
N LEU A 604 -1.95 -10.76 -17.08
CA LEU A 604 -2.05 -9.81 -18.20
C LEU A 604 -1.01 -10.11 -19.29
N PHE A 605 0.16 -10.67 -18.94
CA PHE A 605 1.10 -11.22 -19.93
C PHE A 605 0.47 -12.34 -20.79
N THR A 606 -0.55 -13.07 -20.30
CA THR A 606 -1.29 -14.02 -21.14
C THR A 606 -2.23 -13.35 -22.15
N LYS A 607 -2.71 -12.13 -21.87
CA LYS A 607 -3.58 -11.37 -22.78
C LYS A 607 -2.84 -10.84 -24.01
N ILE A 608 -1.52 -10.67 -23.90
CA ILE A 608 -0.62 -10.24 -24.99
C ILE A 608 0.01 -11.43 -25.75
N GLY A 609 -0.54 -12.63 -25.57
CA GLY A 609 -0.23 -13.81 -26.38
C GLY A 609 0.79 -14.79 -25.79
N MET A 610 1.19 -14.64 -24.52
CA MET A 610 1.98 -15.67 -23.83
C MET A 610 1.09 -16.78 -23.25
N SER A 611 1.60 -18.00 -23.21
CA SER A 611 1.05 -19.08 -22.38
C SER A 611 1.34 -18.85 -20.89
N ASN A 612 0.63 -19.56 -20.01
CA ASN A 612 0.91 -19.53 -18.56
C ASN A 612 2.38 -19.88 -18.24
N ALA A 613 2.97 -20.82 -18.99
CA ALA A 613 4.35 -21.25 -18.77
C ALA A 613 5.36 -20.19 -19.24
N GLU A 614 5.09 -19.51 -20.36
CA GLU A 614 5.89 -18.35 -20.80
C GLU A 614 5.78 -17.18 -19.81
N ALA A 615 4.60 -16.90 -19.25
CA ALA A 615 4.43 -15.89 -18.20
C ALA A 615 5.20 -16.23 -16.92
N LEU A 616 5.16 -17.48 -16.44
CA LEU A 616 5.94 -17.94 -15.29
C LEU A 616 7.45 -17.85 -15.53
N ARG A 617 7.92 -18.28 -16.71
CA ARG A 617 9.30 -18.12 -17.15
C ARG A 617 9.69 -16.64 -17.19
N ARG A 618 8.83 -15.79 -17.73
CA ARG A 618 9.06 -14.35 -17.85
C ARG A 618 9.21 -13.70 -16.48
N GLY A 619 8.34 -14.03 -15.53
CA GLY A 619 8.38 -13.54 -14.15
C GLY A 619 9.47 -14.15 -13.27
N SER A 620 10.30 -15.07 -13.77
CA SER A 620 11.36 -15.72 -12.99
C SER A 620 12.69 -15.81 -13.75
N TYR A 621 12.85 -16.82 -14.59
CA TYR A 621 14.08 -17.09 -15.35
C TYR A 621 14.53 -15.91 -16.21
N ASP A 622 13.64 -15.36 -17.04
CA ASP A 622 14.02 -14.29 -17.97
C ASP A 622 14.43 -13.01 -17.20
N MET A 623 13.83 -12.72 -16.03
CA MET A 623 14.24 -11.57 -15.19
C MET A 623 15.56 -11.82 -14.46
N ALA A 624 15.82 -13.05 -14.00
CA ALA A 624 17.13 -13.41 -13.48
C ALA A 624 18.22 -13.20 -14.54
N GLN A 625 17.96 -13.55 -15.81
CA GLN A 625 18.89 -13.24 -16.91
C GLN A 625 19.01 -11.72 -17.16
N TYR A 626 17.90 -11.00 -17.23
CA TYR A 626 17.86 -9.55 -17.50
C TYR A 626 18.65 -8.72 -16.47
N LEU A 627 18.61 -9.11 -15.20
CA LEU A 627 19.34 -8.47 -14.10
C LEU A 627 20.73 -9.07 -13.83
N GLY A 628 21.21 -10.03 -14.64
CA GLY A 628 22.54 -10.63 -14.50
C GLY A 628 22.69 -11.64 -13.35
N TYR A 629 21.59 -12.14 -12.80
CA TYR A 629 21.55 -13.19 -11.76
C TYR A 629 21.35 -14.62 -12.28
N GLY A 630 21.26 -14.84 -13.60
CA GLY A 630 20.89 -16.12 -14.21
C GLY A 630 21.69 -17.35 -13.78
N GLU A 631 22.97 -17.17 -13.43
CA GLU A 631 23.84 -18.23 -12.88
C GLU A 631 23.45 -18.69 -11.47
N LYS A 632 22.74 -17.84 -10.71
CA LYS A 632 22.42 -18.06 -9.28
C LYS A 632 20.93 -18.23 -8.98
N LEU A 633 20.06 -17.69 -9.84
CA LEU A 633 18.61 -17.54 -9.61
C LEU A 633 17.81 -17.87 -10.89
N GLY A 634 16.49 -17.78 -10.80
CA GLY A 634 15.56 -17.90 -11.93
C GLY A 634 15.19 -19.34 -12.32
N SER A 635 15.86 -20.36 -11.79
CA SER A 635 15.49 -21.76 -11.95
C SER A 635 15.89 -22.60 -10.73
N ILE A 636 15.21 -23.74 -10.53
CA ILE A 636 15.45 -24.67 -9.44
C ILE A 636 16.42 -25.75 -9.94
N GLU A 637 17.72 -25.47 -9.80
CA GLU A 637 18.83 -26.29 -10.31
C GLU A 637 19.88 -26.51 -9.23
N VAL A 638 20.59 -27.65 -9.28
CA VAL A 638 21.70 -27.94 -8.36
C VAL A 638 22.82 -26.91 -8.57
N GLY A 639 23.27 -26.30 -7.47
CA GLY A 639 24.26 -25.22 -7.51
C GLY A 639 23.68 -23.81 -7.61
N LYS A 640 22.36 -23.64 -7.68
CA LYS A 640 21.68 -22.33 -7.55
C LYS A 640 21.19 -22.07 -6.13
N LEU A 641 20.87 -20.81 -5.86
CA LEU A 641 20.28 -20.38 -4.58
C LEU A 641 18.87 -20.97 -4.42
N ALA A 642 18.52 -21.30 -3.18
CA ALA A 642 17.22 -21.83 -2.80
C ALA A 642 16.16 -20.73 -2.69
N ASP A 643 15.87 -20.09 -3.83
CA ASP A 643 14.88 -19.04 -4.02
C ASP A 643 13.71 -19.59 -4.86
N PHE A 644 12.66 -20.05 -4.20
CA PHE A 644 11.49 -20.69 -4.83
C PHE A 644 10.27 -20.67 -3.90
N PHE A 645 9.08 -20.94 -4.45
CA PHE A 645 7.84 -21.06 -3.66
C PHE A 645 7.01 -22.27 -4.09
N LEU A 646 6.19 -22.76 -3.16
CA LEU A 646 5.32 -23.93 -3.31
C LEU A 646 3.86 -23.51 -3.37
N VAL A 647 3.16 -23.93 -4.42
CA VAL A 647 1.71 -23.85 -4.54
C VAL A 647 1.08 -25.24 -4.56
N PRO A 648 -0.10 -25.47 -3.96
CA PRO A 648 -0.80 -26.75 -4.07
C PRO A 648 -1.27 -27.07 -5.50
N GLY A 649 -1.47 -26.03 -6.33
CA GLY A 649 -2.04 -26.14 -7.67
C GLY A 649 -1.03 -26.43 -8.79
N ASN A 650 -1.53 -26.41 -10.03
CA ASN A 650 -0.73 -26.50 -11.25
C ASN A 650 -0.77 -25.14 -11.99
N PRO A 651 0.30 -24.32 -11.91
CA PRO A 651 0.31 -22.97 -12.43
C PRO A 651 0.43 -22.90 -13.96
N ILE A 652 0.90 -23.96 -14.64
CA ILE A 652 0.88 -23.99 -16.12
C ILE A 652 -0.52 -24.31 -16.66
N ALA A 653 -1.37 -24.99 -15.88
CA ALA A 653 -2.76 -25.24 -16.24
C ALA A 653 -3.70 -24.07 -15.89
N ASP A 654 -3.50 -23.45 -14.72
CA ASP A 654 -4.22 -22.26 -14.28
C ASP A 654 -3.27 -21.34 -13.51
N LEU A 655 -2.87 -20.22 -14.14
CA LEU A 655 -1.87 -19.31 -13.60
C LEU A 655 -2.27 -18.73 -12.23
N ARG A 656 -3.58 -18.61 -11.94
CA ARG A 656 -4.09 -18.10 -10.66
C ARG A 656 -3.64 -18.94 -9.45
N ALA A 657 -3.18 -20.17 -9.66
CA ALA A 657 -2.59 -21.01 -8.62
C ALA A 657 -1.42 -20.33 -7.88
N ILE A 658 -0.72 -19.36 -8.51
CA ILE A 658 0.36 -18.60 -7.86
C ILE A 658 -0.11 -17.71 -6.70
N LYS A 659 -1.41 -17.37 -6.63
CA LYS A 659 -2.01 -16.62 -5.51
C LYS A 659 -2.19 -17.46 -4.24
N THR A 660 -2.02 -18.79 -4.33
CA THR A 660 -2.22 -19.73 -3.21
C THR A 660 -0.89 -20.31 -2.73
N VAL A 661 -0.01 -19.44 -2.22
CA VAL A 661 1.33 -19.82 -1.75
C VAL A 661 1.26 -20.50 -0.38
N SER A 662 1.83 -21.70 -0.29
CA SER A 662 1.85 -22.53 0.94
C SER A 662 3.19 -22.46 1.69
N MET A 663 4.29 -22.24 0.97
CA MET A 663 5.64 -22.10 1.50
C MET A 663 6.49 -21.26 0.54
N VAL A 664 7.40 -20.47 1.09
CA VAL A 664 8.43 -19.74 0.34
C VAL A 664 9.79 -20.08 0.91
N SER A 665 10.77 -20.29 0.03
CA SER A 665 12.19 -20.34 0.34
C SER A 665 12.85 -19.10 -0.27
N LYS A 666 13.54 -18.29 0.54
CA LYS A 666 14.39 -17.18 0.07
C LYS A 666 15.75 -17.29 0.76
N ASP A 667 16.82 -17.40 -0.02
CA ASP A 667 18.18 -17.69 0.48
C ASP A 667 18.22 -18.93 1.39
N GLY A 668 17.43 -19.96 1.04
CA GLY A 668 17.24 -21.21 1.81
C GLY A 668 16.51 -21.07 3.16
N VAL A 669 16.04 -19.87 3.49
CA VAL A 669 15.21 -19.62 4.67
C VAL A 669 13.75 -19.91 4.33
N ILE A 670 13.09 -20.75 5.13
CA ILE A 670 11.71 -21.17 4.90
C ILE A 670 10.73 -20.25 5.63
N TYR A 671 9.65 -19.88 4.94
CA TYR A 671 8.53 -19.09 5.45
C TYR A 671 7.20 -19.76 5.08
N PHE A 672 6.24 -19.73 5.99
CA PHE A 672 4.88 -20.22 5.76
C PHE A 672 3.90 -19.04 5.76
N PRO A 673 3.33 -18.63 4.61
CA PRO A 673 2.43 -17.49 4.55
C PRO A 673 1.23 -17.58 5.50
N SER A 674 0.75 -18.79 5.80
CA SER A 674 -0.32 -19.03 6.77
C SER A 674 -0.01 -18.59 8.21
N GLU A 675 1.26 -18.47 8.58
CA GLU A 675 1.71 -17.98 9.89
C GLU A 675 1.85 -16.46 9.93
N ILE A 676 1.97 -15.82 8.76
CA ILE A 676 2.28 -14.39 8.58
C ILE A 676 1.05 -13.59 8.20
N TYR A 677 0.20 -14.09 7.29
CA TYR A 677 -1.02 -13.41 6.85
C TYR A 677 -1.91 -12.86 8.00
N PRO A 678 -2.09 -13.56 9.14
CA PRO A 678 -2.87 -13.03 10.26
C PRO A 678 -2.30 -11.73 10.86
N GLU A 679 -0.99 -11.47 10.77
CA GLU A 679 -0.34 -10.23 11.25
C GLU A 679 -0.73 -8.99 10.42
N PHE A 680 -1.37 -9.20 9.27
CA PHE A 680 -1.94 -8.20 8.37
C PHE A 680 -3.48 -8.26 8.29
N GLY A 681 -4.13 -9.03 9.17
CA GLY A 681 -5.56 -9.30 9.09
C GLY A 681 -5.99 -10.13 7.86
N ILE A 682 -5.04 -10.72 7.12
CA ILE A 682 -5.32 -11.57 5.96
C ILE A 682 -5.65 -12.98 6.44
N LYS A 683 -6.75 -13.55 5.93
CA LYS A 683 -7.08 -14.97 6.13
C LYS A 683 -6.16 -15.85 5.25
N PRO A 684 -5.49 -16.88 5.78
CA PRO A 684 -4.67 -17.77 4.96
C PRO A 684 -5.43 -18.44 3.80
N PHE A 685 -4.83 -18.44 2.61
CA PHE A 685 -5.40 -19.07 1.40
C PHE A 685 -5.25 -20.59 1.38
N THR A 686 -4.26 -21.11 2.11
CA THR A 686 -3.91 -22.53 2.19
C THR A 686 -3.18 -22.80 3.51
N PRO A 687 -3.28 -24.00 4.11
CA PRO A 687 -2.45 -24.38 5.25
C PRO A 687 -0.97 -24.51 4.86
N SER A 688 -0.08 -24.45 5.86
CA SER A 688 1.33 -24.78 5.69
C SER A 688 1.55 -26.27 5.38
N PRO A 689 2.60 -26.63 4.62
CA PRO A 689 3.03 -28.01 4.42
C PRO A 689 3.39 -28.72 5.73
N VAL A 690 3.33 -30.06 5.72
CA VAL A 690 3.71 -30.87 6.88
C VAL A 690 5.23 -30.93 7.00
N VAL A 691 5.76 -30.44 8.12
CA VAL A 691 7.19 -30.51 8.46
C VAL A 691 7.46 -31.69 9.40
N MET A 692 8.44 -32.53 9.06
CA MET A 692 8.85 -33.71 9.82
C MET A 692 10.39 -33.73 9.96
N ALA A 693 10.89 -33.64 11.18
CA ALA A 693 12.32 -33.82 11.45
C ALA A 693 12.63 -35.29 11.80
N SER A 694 13.72 -35.84 11.25
CA SER A 694 14.33 -37.04 11.81
C SER A 694 15.21 -36.67 13.02
N ASN A 695 15.20 -37.49 14.07
CA ASN A 695 16.12 -37.37 15.19
C ASN A 695 17.54 -37.79 14.78
#